data_AF-A0AAP5QAF9-F1
#
_entry.id   AF-A0AAP5QAF9-F1
#
_cell.length_a   1.000
_cell.length_b   1.000
_cell.length_c   1.000
_cell.angle_alpha   90.00
_cell.angle_beta   90.00
_cell.angle_gamma   90.00
#
_symmetry.space_group_name_H-M   'P 1'
#
loop_
_entity.id
_entity.type
_entity.pdbx_description
1 polymer ?
#
loop_
_entity_poly.entity_id
_entity_poly.type
_entity_poly.pdbx_seq_one_letter_code
_entity_poly.pdbx_strand_id
1 'polypeptide(L)'
;MGFKQVQLIRMTMKNKRVMDSPLGVAARLMGAFMLLMVAFGANAADCNAVWAATGAKPGSPTCRWDAYAGVPGGMQYYNCISLPLIDAWCATPTAEEPEASCPVADPVYPGNGAVTLTEADFVSGDDIPMLFTRTYRSRSLGNSATAMGPVWFHSWQRNLGLANANNGGASKVLAYRENGEPVTFNWSAGTWRTAGFTGLALAQNGSGWTLTDLKTDTVESYSAQGVLLSESTKTGFVRTLTYGSSGLLTTITQHAAGTDANNDVTLRLDYDDKNRLSRLNDPLGRMTQYGYDANGNLVSVTWPDGYAHRYVYDDARFKNSLTGEVDEAGNRIATWSYDAQGRAVAVSHPNVAQNAQFAYNTGSTVITGRKGATTLSMSSIGGVLRPTGTTSAAGNSNSAWDASGNLLKDVDANGGSTEYSYDDTGRPVRATVKNASGTSISTIRYADTTSLRPSMIASPKLMQSFVYDANGNTTGVSETPTDDPTGARAFDAGKAGGVTTAYGMTYDAMNRLAFVQQTANGKVTGQWRVTRDATGNAFAIITLGSDQDVTEILSRDAAHRVLYGYNPTGDFYLRYDQRARIERFKFNEYESPANGGIRRVFKVRFGYSPDGRVVSRTGTVAKNGNVLDLNDGTDIPISSDEINQWIDNYNYGDSPVGPPANLQGASRLLGDNFLGTSTVCSGCHFSAGLIDGGLRVLVYRLLQNPVVRYGIGQGARKVAENWERIKEMCKPAAETEVDGIPPGRITSEYTDITTGGSVRNIRTDVGKAEFEANLVESGYVQSLSKDGRADIFSKDGARYTVREDSNAGYPTAEYVPAGAPRGTIKIRLPK
;
A
#
# COMPACT_ATOMS: atom_id res chain seq x y z
N MET A 1 -17.03 53.88 -26.01
CA MET A 1 -16.61 55.00 -25.14
C MET A 1 -15.37 54.49 -24.40
N GLY A 2 -14.10 54.76 -24.76
CA GLY A 2 -13.38 56.02 -25.05
C GLY A 2 -13.05 56.75 -23.73
N PHE A 3 -11.85 57.24 -23.37
CA PHE A 3 -10.51 57.40 -23.98
C PHE A 3 -9.51 57.82 -22.84
N LYS A 4 -8.20 57.45 -22.94
CA LYS A 4 -6.89 58.18 -22.71
C LYS A 4 -6.73 59.38 -21.72
N GLN A 5 -5.58 59.90 -21.24
CA GLN A 5 -4.10 59.72 -21.29
C GLN A 5 -3.40 60.79 -20.35
N VAL A 6 -2.20 60.47 -19.79
CA VAL A 6 -0.89 61.21 -19.71
C VAL A 6 -0.76 62.70 -19.24
N GLN A 7 0.14 63.01 -18.26
CA GLN A 7 1.38 63.86 -18.38
C GLN A 7 2.09 64.30 -17.07
N LEU A 8 3.42 64.48 -17.20
CA LEU A 8 4.50 65.03 -16.34
C LEU A 8 4.30 66.47 -15.81
N ILE A 9 4.93 66.83 -14.68
CA ILE A 9 5.48 68.20 -14.44
C ILE A 9 6.84 68.15 -13.68
N ARG A 10 7.85 68.83 -14.26
CA ARG A 10 9.11 69.32 -13.66
C ARG A 10 8.86 70.65 -12.93
N MET A 11 9.57 70.92 -11.83
CA MET A 11 9.92 72.29 -11.45
C MET A 11 11.35 72.40 -10.93
N THR A 12 12.01 73.45 -11.37
CA THR A 12 13.41 73.81 -11.17
C THR A 12 13.49 75.15 -10.44
N MET A 13 14.65 75.41 -9.83
CA MET A 13 15.22 76.70 -9.41
C MET A 13 14.84 77.15 -7.98
N LYS A 14 15.70 77.76 -7.15
CA LYS A 14 17.07 78.31 -7.27
C LYS A 14 17.48 78.74 -5.85
N ASN A 15 18.69 78.43 -5.38
CA ASN A 15 19.67 79.40 -4.87
C ASN A 15 20.77 78.75 -4.03
N LYS A 16 21.99 78.81 -4.58
CA LYS A 16 23.27 78.63 -3.90
C LYS A 16 23.49 79.83 -2.98
N ARG A 17 23.57 79.61 -1.65
CA ARG A 17 24.42 80.40 -0.71
C ARG A 17 24.43 79.85 0.73
N VAL A 18 24.40 78.53 0.91
CA VAL A 18 24.52 77.88 2.24
C VAL A 18 25.48 76.66 2.22
N MET A 19 26.33 76.50 1.19
CA MET A 19 27.09 75.25 1.01
C MET A 19 28.55 75.24 1.50
N ASP A 20 29.10 76.34 2.03
CA ASP A 20 30.51 76.41 2.44
C ASP A 20 30.68 76.71 3.94
N SER A 21 29.97 75.98 4.82
CA SER A 21 30.28 75.98 6.25
C SER A 21 30.87 74.63 6.68
N PRO A 22 31.77 74.58 7.69
CA PRO A 22 32.32 73.33 8.23
C PRO A 22 31.23 72.34 8.68
N LEU A 23 30.10 72.86 9.15
CA LEU A 23 28.90 72.09 9.50
C LEU A 23 28.24 71.42 8.30
N GLY A 24 28.29 72.02 7.10
CA GLY A 24 27.80 71.42 5.86
C GLY A 24 28.66 70.26 5.35
N VAL A 25 29.97 70.29 5.63
CA VAL A 25 30.90 69.19 5.27
C VAL A 25 30.76 68.02 6.27
N ALA A 26 30.59 68.31 7.56
CA ALA A 26 30.31 67.29 8.58
C ALA A 26 28.95 66.58 8.36
N ALA A 27 27.91 67.33 7.97
CA ALA A 27 26.61 66.76 7.62
C ALA A 27 26.66 65.90 6.34
N ARG A 28 27.52 66.25 5.37
CA ARG A 28 27.75 65.43 4.17
C ARG A 28 28.54 64.15 4.46
N LEU A 29 29.52 64.20 5.37
CA LEU A 29 30.26 63.02 5.79
C LEU A 29 29.41 62.09 6.66
N MET A 30 28.58 62.60 7.59
CA MET A 30 27.63 61.76 8.32
C MET A 30 26.52 61.22 7.41
N GLY A 31 26.02 62.01 6.46
CA GLY A 31 25.05 61.56 5.46
C GLY A 31 25.61 60.48 4.54
N ALA A 32 26.87 60.62 4.07
CA ALA A 32 27.55 59.62 3.26
C ALA A 32 27.96 58.37 4.06
N PHE A 33 28.31 58.50 5.34
CA PHE A 33 28.63 57.38 6.21
C PHE A 33 27.39 56.61 6.66
N MET A 34 26.24 57.28 6.89
CA MET A 34 24.95 56.62 7.08
C MET A 34 24.42 55.99 5.78
N LEU A 35 24.63 56.60 4.61
CA LEU A 35 24.31 55.97 3.32
C LEU A 35 25.22 54.78 2.99
N LEU A 36 26.48 54.76 3.48
CA LEU A 36 27.33 53.57 3.39
C LEU A 36 26.90 52.47 4.39
N MET A 37 26.47 52.82 5.59
CA MET A 37 26.03 51.85 6.61
C MET A 37 24.64 51.26 6.34
N VAL A 38 23.77 51.97 5.60
CA VAL A 38 22.42 51.49 5.23
C VAL A 38 22.43 50.68 3.91
N ALA A 39 23.57 50.60 3.21
CA ALA A 39 23.71 49.87 1.95
C ALA A 39 24.42 48.51 2.06
N PHE A 40 24.92 48.10 3.24
CA PHE A 40 25.61 46.82 3.42
C PHE A 40 25.01 46.01 4.57
N GLY A 41 23.82 45.48 4.31
CA GLY A 41 23.14 44.50 5.15
C GLY A 41 22.55 43.38 4.31
N ALA A 42 23.33 42.79 3.40
CA ALA A 42 22.98 41.48 2.85
C ALA A 42 23.23 40.46 3.97
N ASN A 43 22.17 40.14 4.72
CA ASN A 43 22.18 39.03 5.66
C ASN A 43 22.51 37.75 4.89
N ALA A 44 23.16 36.77 5.53
CA ALA A 44 23.45 35.45 4.96
C ALA A 44 22.23 34.72 4.35
N ALA A 45 21.01 35.21 4.59
CA ALA A 45 19.76 34.78 3.97
C ALA A 45 19.67 35.05 2.44
N ASP A 46 20.47 35.95 1.86
CA ASP A 46 20.38 36.27 0.42
C ASP A 46 21.26 35.40 -0.50
N CYS A 47 22.39 34.86 -0.01
CA CYS A 47 23.30 34.11 -0.87
C CYS A 47 22.81 32.70 -1.22
N ASN A 48 22.06 32.05 -0.32
CA ASN A 48 21.48 30.72 -0.58
C ASN A 48 20.56 30.71 -1.81
N ALA A 49 19.74 31.76 -1.96
CA ALA A 49 18.84 31.91 -3.11
C ALA A 49 19.63 32.18 -4.41
N VAL A 50 20.71 32.95 -4.32
CA VAL A 50 21.59 33.24 -5.46
C VAL A 50 22.30 31.97 -5.93
N TRP A 51 22.90 31.18 -5.03
CA TRP A 51 23.52 29.90 -5.39
C TRP A 51 22.53 28.87 -5.92
N ALA A 52 21.32 28.80 -5.36
CA ALA A 52 20.27 27.95 -5.90
C ALA A 52 19.88 28.35 -7.33
N ALA A 53 19.83 29.66 -7.63
CA ALA A 53 19.49 30.18 -8.95
C ALA A 53 20.59 29.92 -10.01
N THR A 54 21.82 29.59 -9.61
CA THR A 54 22.89 29.20 -10.56
C THR A 54 22.75 27.77 -11.07
N GLY A 55 21.85 26.99 -10.48
CA GLY A 55 21.73 25.54 -10.74
C GLY A 55 22.70 24.68 -9.94
N ALA A 56 23.48 25.28 -9.03
CA ALA A 56 24.34 24.54 -8.11
C ALA A 56 23.50 23.66 -7.17
N LYS A 57 23.97 22.43 -6.95
CA LYS A 57 23.28 21.45 -6.10
C LYS A 57 24.15 21.12 -4.89
N PRO A 58 23.76 21.51 -3.66
CA PRO A 58 24.48 21.12 -2.46
C PRO A 58 24.75 19.62 -2.39
N GLY A 59 25.96 19.21 -2.03
CA GLY A 59 26.39 17.81 -2.03
C GLY A 59 26.84 17.24 -3.38
N SER A 60 26.68 17.97 -4.51
CA SER A 60 27.23 17.52 -5.79
C SER A 60 28.75 17.79 -5.89
N PRO A 61 29.52 16.97 -6.62
CA PRO A 61 30.95 17.22 -6.88
C PRO A 61 31.21 18.55 -7.62
N THR A 62 30.20 19.06 -8.33
CA THR A 62 30.28 20.31 -9.12
C THR A 62 29.75 21.52 -8.36
N CYS A 63 29.12 21.34 -7.20
CA CYS A 63 28.39 22.38 -6.47
C CYS A 63 29.18 23.67 -6.31
N ARG A 64 30.43 23.53 -5.85
CA ARG A 64 31.32 24.67 -5.63
C ARG A 64 31.56 25.48 -6.90
N TRP A 65 31.76 24.80 -8.02
CA TRP A 65 32.01 25.42 -9.32
C TRP A 65 30.76 26.08 -9.88
N ASP A 66 29.63 25.37 -9.83
CA ASP A 66 28.35 25.85 -10.32
C ASP A 66 27.84 27.05 -9.49
N ALA A 67 28.05 27.02 -8.17
CA ALA A 67 27.66 28.10 -7.26
C ALA A 67 28.49 29.35 -7.47
N TYR A 68 29.79 29.18 -7.72
CA TYR A 68 30.71 30.29 -7.95
C TYR A 68 30.53 30.92 -9.34
N ALA A 69 30.39 30.10 -10.38
CA ALA A 69 30.38 30.56 -11.77
C ALA A 69 29.10 31.32 -12.17
N GLY A 70 27.97 31.06 -11.50
CA GLY A 70 26.69 31.67 -11.84
C GLY A 70 26.29 32.89 -11.01
N VAL A 71 27.13 33.36 -10.07
CA VAL A 71 26.81 34.56 -9.26
C VAL A 71 26.77 35.79 -10.18
N PRO A 72 25.66 36.54 -10.24
CA PRO A 72 25.58 37.75 -11.05
C PRO A 72 26.61 38.80 -10.62
N GLY A 73 27.20 39.52 -11.59
CA GLY A 73 28.13 40.61 -11.30
C GLY A 73 27.43 41.82 -10.65
N GLY A 74 27.99 42.33 -9.54
CA GLY A 74 27.51 43.53 -8.85
C GLY A 74 27.92 43.58 -7.38
N MET A 75 28.09 44.78 -6.81
CA MET A 75 28.54 44.96 -5.41
C MET A 75 27.60 44.31 -4.38
N GLN A 76 26.32 44.12 -4.70
CA GLN A 76 25.32 43.48 -3.84
C GLN A 76 25.51 41.96 -3.67
N TYR A 77 26.28 41.31 -4.55
CA TYR A 77 26.53 39.85 -4.50
C TYR A 77 27.96 39.49 -4.07
N TYR A 78 28.75 40.48 -3.64
CA TYR A 78 30.16 40.30 -3.30
C TYR A 78 30.39 39.29 -2.16
N ASN A 79 29.46 39.19 -1.21
CA ASN A 79 29.54 38.19 -0.15
C ASN A 79 29.22 36.76 -0.65
N CYS A 80 28.52 36.62 -1.79
CA CYS A 80 28.08 35.34 -2.32
C CYS A 80 29.14 34.63 -3.19
N ILE A 81 30.26 35.27 -3.50
CA ILE A 81 31.42 34.61 -4.13
C ILE A 81 32.42 34.05 -3.10
N SER A 82 32.11 34.14 -1.81
CA SER A 82 32.94 33.66 -0.71
C SER A 82 33.01 32.12 -0.72
N LEU A 83 34.21 31.58 -1.01
CA LEU A 83 34.44 30.14 -1.05
C LEU A 83 34.07 29.41 0.25
N PRO A 84 34.36 29.92 1.46
CA PRO A 84 33.90 29.29 2.70
C PRO A 84 32.38 29.22 2.85
N LEU A 85 31.64 30.22 2.38
CA LEU A 85 30.18 30.22 2.43
C LEU A 85 29.59 29.28 1.38
N ILE A 86 30.18 29.25 0.17
CA ILE A 86 29.86 28.28 -0.87
C ILE A 86 30.16 26.85 -0.39
N ASP A 87 31.30 26.61 0.24
CA ASP A 87 31.68 25.29 0.76
C ASP A 87 30.73 24.85 1.89
N ALA A 88 30.34 25.76 2.79
CA ALA A 88 29.36 25.48 3.84
C ALA A 88 27.96 25.19 3.28
N TRP A 89 27.53 25.95 2.27
CA TRP A 89 26.26 25.71 1.57
C TRP A 89 26.31 24.43 0.74
N CYS A 90 27.39 24.15 0.03
CA CYS A 90 27.61 22.92 -0.72
C CYS A 90 27.80 21.69 0.17
N ALA A 91 28.19 21.88 1.43
CA ALA A 91 28.19 20.83 2.43
C ALA A 91 26.78 20.54 3.00
N THR A 92 25.77 21.38 2.70
CA THR A 92 24.39 21.02 3.01
C THR A 92 23.98 19.81 2.16
N PRO A 93 23.31 18.80 2.73
CA PRO A 93 22.76 17.72 1.93
C PRO A 93 21.84 18.30 0.86
N THR A 94 21.92 17.80 -0.39
CA THR A 94 20.87 18.02 -1.41
C THR A 94 19.51 17.92 -0.74
N ALA A 95 18.59 18.84 -1.03
CA ALA A 95 17.18 18.62 -0.75
C ALA A 95 16.84 17.22 -1.25
N GLU A 96 16.47 16.35 -0.32
CA GLU A 96 16.28 14.95 -0.67
C GLU A 96 15.12 14.84 -1.64
N GLU A 97 15.35 14.07 -2.69
CA GLU A 97 14.31 13.82 -3.66
C GLU A 97 13.36 12.76 -3.09
N PRO A 98 12.04 12.95 -3.27
CA PRO A 98 11.07 11.87 -3.12
C PRO A 98 11.56 10.63 -3.86
N GLU A 99 11.29 9.45 -3.32
CA GLU A 99 11.70 8.18 -3.92
C GLU A 99 10.47 7.32 -4.18
N ALA A 100 10.33 6.88 -5.44
CA ALA A 100 9.27 5.99 -5.87
C ALA A 100 9.82 4.58 -6.15
N SER A 101 10.61 4.07 -5.20
CA SER A 101 10.91 2.64 -5.06
C SER A 101 10.09 2.08 -3.87
N CYS A 102 10.08 0.77 -3.68
CA CYS A 102 9.66 0.24 -2.39
C CYS A 102 10.84 0.21 -1.43
N PRO A 103 10.59 0.41 -0.14
CA PRO A 103 11.60 0.12 0.84
C PRO A 103 11.83 -1.40 0.93
N VAL A 104 13.06 -1.81 1.23
CA VAL A 104 13.49 -3.21 1.32
C VAL A 104 14.14 -3.48 2.67
N ALA A 105 14.12 -4.74 3.12
CA ALA A 105 14.76 -5.19 4.36
C ALA A 105 14.38 -4.33 5.59
N ASP A 106 13.11 -4.41 6.00
CA ASP A 106 12.55 -3.79 7.21
C ASP A 106 12.89 -2.30 7.41
N PRO A 107 12.05 -1.40 6.91
CA PRO A 107 12.08 -1.01 5.51
C PRO A 107 13.07 0.16 5.26
N VAL A 108 14.04 -0.03 4.37
CA VAL A 108 14.98 1.01 3.90
C VAL A 108 14.72 1.33 2.44
N TYR A 109 14.51 2.60 2.11
CA TYR A 109 14.47 3.06 0.72
C TYR A 109 15.87 2.96 0.09
N PRO A 110 16.06 2.10 -0.94
CA PRO A 110 17.40 1.80 -1.46
C PRO A 110 18.05 2.94 -2.25
N GLY A 111 17.31 3.95 -2.72
CA GLY A 111 17.88 5.06 -3.47
C GLY A 111 18.47 6.15 -2.57
N ASN A 112 17.75 6.55 -1.53
CA ASN A 112 18.13 7.64 -0.62
C ASN A 112 18.56 7.15 0.78
N GLY A 113 18.40 5.86 1.08
CA GLY A 113 18.76 5.25 2.36
C GLY A 113 17.91 5.67 3.54
N ALA A 114 16.71 6.19 3.31
CA ALA A 114 15.76 6.52 4.37
C ALA A 114 15.13 5.24 4.95
N VAL A 115 15.25 5.06 6.26
CA VAL A 115 14.48 4.05 7.00
C VAL A 115 13.05 4.56 7.10
N THR A 116 12.07 3.70 6.82
CA THR A 116 10.65 4.00 6.97
C THR A 116 9.96 2.88 7.73
N LEU A 117 9.19 3.18 8.77
CA LEU A 117 8.41 2.19 9.51
C LEU A 117 6.99 2.70 9.61
N THR A 118 5.98 1.89 9.27
CA THR A 118 4.58 2.28 9.34
C THR A 118 3.79 1.25 10.13
N GLU A 119 3.07 1.71 11.15
CA GLU A 119 2.24 0.89 12.01
C GLU A 119 0.84 1.52 12.15
N ALA A 120 -0.18 0.67 12.27
CA ALA A 120 -1.54 1.11 12.54
C ALA A 120 -1.82 1.03 14.06
N ASP A 121 -2.22 2.15 14.65
CA ASP A 121 -2.60 2.21 16.06
C ASP A 121 -4.12 2.06 16.25
N PHE A 122 -4.92 2.34 15.20
CA PHE A 122 -6.35 2.13 15.19
C PHE A 122 -6.89 1.81 13.79
N VAL A 123 -7.86 0.90 13.73
CA VAL A 123 -8.64 0.55 12.53
C VAL A 123 -10.09 0.33 12.94
N SER A 124 -11.04 1.02 12.31
CA SER A 124 -12.46 0.78 12.53
C SER A 124 -12.99 -0.42 11.71
N GLY A 125 -14.13 -0.99 12.12
CA GLY A 125 -14.80 -2.09 11.42
C GLY A 125 -15.76 -1.67 10.32
N ASP A 126 -15.66 -0.42 9.86
CA ASP A 126 -16.48 0.13 8.79
C ASP A 126 -16.17 -0.48 7.42
N ASP A 127 -17.15 -0.38 6.52
CA ASP A 127 -17.05 -0.69 5.10
C ASP A 127 -15.84 -0.02 4.43
N ILE A 128 -15.54 1.21 4.87
CA ILE A 128 -14.32 1.95 4.59
C ILE A 128 -13.69 2.29 5.94
N PRO A 129 -12.72 1.48 6.41
CA PRO A 129 -12.12 1.67 7.72
C PRO A 129 -11.49 3.05 7.86
N MET A 130 -11.69 3.68 9.01
CA MET A 130 -10.86 4.80 9.44
C MET A 130 -9.57 4.23 10.03
N LEU A 131 -8.44 4.62 9.46
CA LEU A 131 -7.12 4.19 9.93
C LEU A 131 -6.39 5.36 10.60
N PHE A 132 -5.86 5.12 11.79
CA PHE A 132 -4.80 5.95 12.36
C PHE A 132 -3.49 5.18 12.25
N THR A 133 -2.61 5.64 11.36
CA THR A 133 -1.27 5.08 11.24
C THR A 133 -0.24 6.08 11.72
N ARG A 134 0.88 5.55 12.20
CA ARG A 134 2.09 6.30 12.50
C ARG A 134 3.21 5.80 11.59
N THR A 135 3.99 6.74 11.07
CA THR A 135 5.09 6.47 10.15
C THR A 135 6.35 7.17 10.60
N TYR A 136 7.40 6.42 10.89
CA TYR A 136 8.75 6.95 11.02
C TYR A 136 9.38 7.08 9.64
N ARG A 137 10.15 8.15 9.41
CA ARG A 137 10.98 8.29 8.21
C ARG A 137 12.28 8.99 8.54
N SER A 138 13.40 8.28 8.58
CA SER A 138 14.70 8.80 9.06
C SER A 138 15.21 10.04 8.32
N ARG A 139 14.66 10.35 7.14
CA ARG A 139 14.97 11.52 6.36
C ARG A 139 13.69 12.21 5.86
N SER A 140 13.38 13.41 6.38
CA SER A 140 12.13 14.14 6.08
C SER A 140 12.29 15.03 4.83
N LEU A 141 11.25 15.05 4.00
CA LEU A 141 11.25 15.72 2.68
C LEU A 141 10.57 17.10 2.66
N GLY A 142 10.25 17.69 3.82
CA GLY A 142 9.86 19.11 3.85
C GLY A 142 8.81 19.53 4.86
N ASN A 143 8.33 18.64 5.74
CA ASN A 143 7.62 19.06 6.94
C ASN A 143 8.28 18.44 8.17
N SER A 144 8.91 19.28 9.00
CA SER A 144 9.49 18.87 10.28
C SER A 144 8.53 19.11 11.46
N ALA A 145 7.44 19.86 11.24
CA ALA A 145 6.39 20.05 12.24
C ALA A 145 5.54 18.79 12.29
N THR A 146 5.76 18.01 13.34
CA THR A 146 5.29 16.63 13.48
C THR A 146 4.62 16.50 14.83
N ALA A 147 3.36 16.08 14.84
CA ALA A 147 2.61 15.91 16.07
C ALA A 147 3.21 14.79 16.95
N MET A 148 4.04 13.90 16.39
CA MET A 148 4.62 12.76 17.12
C MET A 148 6.13 12.88 17.32
N GLY A 149 6.67 14.10 17.31
CA GLY A 149 8.11 14.33 17.44
C GLY A 149 8.86 14.20 16.11
N PRO A 150 10.16 14.57 16.07
CA PRO A 150 10.92 14.68 14.83
C PRO A 150 10.80 13.42 13.99
N VAL A 151 10.64 13.59 12.68
CA VAL A 151 10.61 12.50 11.68
C VAL A 151 9.56 11.40 11.89
N TRP A 152 8.60 11.59 12.80
CA TRP A 152 7.41 10.75 12.96
C TRP A 152 6.16 11.45 12.45
N PHE A 153 5.35 10.71 11.71
CA PHE A 153 4.14 11.21 11.09
C PHE A 153 2.92 10.39 11.51
N HIS A 154 1.73 10.99 11.49
CA HIS A 154 0.49 10.22 11.53
C HIS A 154 -0.41 10.54 10.34
N SER A 155 -1.28 9.60 9.94
CA SER A 155 -2.11 9.71 8.72
C SER A 155 -3.01 10.96 8.63
N TRP A 156 -3.30 11.60 9.78
CA TRP A 156 -4.24 12.72 9.89
C TRP A 156 -3.59 14.11 9.99
N GLN A 157 -2.27 14.22 9.83
CA GLN A 157 -1.58 15.53 9.78
C GLN A 157 -1.26 16.01 8.35
N ARG A 158 -1.85 15.37 7.33
CA ARG A 158 -1.76 15.81 5.92
C ARG A 158 -2.08 17.29 5.81
N ASN A 159 -1.35 18.02 4.97
CA ASN A 159 -1.55 19.45 4.76
C ASN A 159 -1.08 19.90 3.36
N LEU A 160 -1.45 21.12 2.99
CA LEU A 160 -0.96 21.79 1.79
C LEU A 160 0.03 22.90 2.15
N GLY A 161 1.22 22.85 1.59
CA GLY A 161 2.18 23.94 1.54
C GLY A 161 1.79 24.93 0.45
N LEU A 162 1.29 26.10 0.85
CA LEU A 162 0.71 27.12 -0.04
C LEU A 162 1.61 28.34 -0.28
N ALA A 163 2.86 28.33 0.20
CA ALA A 163 3.76 29.47 0.11
C ALA A 163 3.95 30.02 -1.32
N ASN A 164 3.84 29.14 -2.32
CA ASN A 164 4.01 29.49 -3.74
C ASN A 164 2.71 29.36 -4.55
N ALA A 165 1.54 29.26 -3.89
CA ALA A 165 0.27 29.01 -4.58
C ALA A 165 -0.16 30.16 -5.51
N ASN A 166 0.32 31.38 -5.28
CA ASN A 166 -0.10 32.61 -5.97
C ASN A 166 0.99 33.25 -6.84
N ASN A 167 1.94 32.47 -7.36
CA ASN A 167 3.05 32.94 -8.20
C ASN A 167 2.74 32.94 -9.72
N GLY A 168 1.48 33.14 -10.09
CA GLY A 168 1.05 33.18 -11.51
C GLY A 168 1.35 31.89 -12.26
N GLY A 169 2.02 31.98 -13.42
CA GLY A 169 2.42 30.80 -14.22
C GLY A 169 3.45 29.89 -13.54
N ALA A 170 4.08 30.34 -12.45
CA ALA A 170 5.02 29.55 -11.64
C ALA A 170 4.39 29.10 -10.30
N SER A 171 3.06 29.19 -10.18
CA SER A 171 2.35 28.76 -8.98
C SER A 171 2.60 27.28 -8.67
N LYS A 172 2.92 27.00 -7.40
CA LYS A 172 3.25 25.67 -6.89
C LYS A 172 2.60 25.42 -5.53
N VAL A 173 2.01 24.23 -5.37
CA VAL A 173 1.47 23.72 -4.11
C VAL A 173 2.13 22.39 -3.79
N LEU A 174 2.51 22.20 -2.52
CA LEU A 174 3.01 20.93 -2.01
C LEU A 174 1.91 20.25 -1.20
N ALA A 175 1.48 19.06 -1.59
CA ALA A 175 0.58 18.26 -0.77
C ALA A 175 1.39 17.26 0.05
N TYR A 176 1.56 17.51 1.36
CA TYR A 176 2.25 16.58 2.25
C TYR A 176 1.30 15.45 2.64
N ARG A 177 1.73 14.22 2.37
CA ARG A 177 0.92 13.01 2.54
C ARG A 177 1.18 12.36 3.90
N GLU A 178 0.55 11.21 4.16
CA GLU A 178 0.56 10.53 5.47
C GLU A 178 1.97 10.27 6.04
N ASN A 179 2.94 9.95 5.17
CA ASN A 179 4.33 9.68 5.53
C ASN A 179 5.24 10.93 5.46
N GLY A 180 4.65 12.13 5.35
CA GLY A 180 5.37 13.40 5.21
C GLY A 180 5.94 13.69 3.83
N GLU A 181 5.74 12.82 2.84
CA GLU A 181 6.23 13.03 1.48
C GLU A 181 5.40 14.10 0.74
N PRO A 182 6.03 15.11 0.12
CA PRO A 182 5.31 16.09 -0.67
C PRO A 182 5.03 15.60 -2.09
N VAL A 183 3.77 15.74 -2.52
CA VAL A 183 3.40 15.72 -3.94
C VAL A 183 3.37 17.15 -4.46
N THR A 184 4.15 17.43 -5.50
CA THR A 184 4.22 18.77 -6.10
C THR A 184 3.16 18.96 -7.18
N PHE A 185 2.27 19.93 -6.99
CA PHE A 185 1.36 20.44 -8.01
C PHE A 185 1.86 21.76 -8.57
N ASN A 186 1.95 21.86 -9.89
CA ASN A 186 2.29 23.06 -10.63
C ASN A 186 1.03 23.58 -11.34
N TRP A 187 0.86 24.88 -11.38
CA TRP A 187 -0.22 25.50 -12.15
C TRP A 187 0.12 25.49 -13.63
N SER A 188 -0.75 24.92 -14.46
CA SER A 188 -0.59 24.90 -15.91
C SER A 188 -1.94 24.89 -16.62
N ALA A 189 -2.12 25.81 -17.57
CA ALA A 189 -3.32 25.91 -18.41
C ALA A 189 -4.65 25.89 -17.63
N GLY A 190 -4.71 26.58 -16.48
CA GLY A 190 -5.95 26.68 -15.69
C GLY A 190 -6.20 25.50 -14.75
N THR A 191 -5.26 24.57 -14.59
CA THR A 191 -5.41 23.38 -13.75
C THR A 191 -4.12 23.09 -12.98
N TRP A 192 -4.25 22.55 -11.76
CA TRP A 192 -3.11 22.05 -10.99
C TRP A 192 -2.72 20.66 -11.47
N ARG A 193 -1.46 20.50 -11.86
CA ARG A 193 -0.93 19.25 -12.41
C ARG A 193 0.34 18.83 -11.70
N THR A 194 0.49 17.53 -11.46
CA THR A 194 1.77 16.93 -11.08
C THR A 194 2.63 16.71 -12.32
N ALA A 195 3.95 16.51 -12.15
CA ALA A 195 4.86 16.30 -13.28
C ALA A 195 4.49 15.06 -14.13
N GLY A 196 4.12 13.97 -13.45
CA GLY A 196 3.50 12.78 -14.05
C GLY A 196 2.18 12.46 -13.35
N PHE A 197 1.43 11.48 -13.86
CA PHE A 197 0.12 11.16 -13.29
C PHE A 197 0.26 10.48 -11.92
N THR A 198 -0.15 11.18 -10.85
CA THR A 198 -0.11 10.67 -9.46
C THR A 198 -1.41 9.98 -9.04
N GLY A 199 -2.50 10.20 -9.80
CA GLY A 199 -3.86 9.85 -9.37
C GLY A 199 -4.49 10.87 -8.44
N LEU A 200 -3.86 12.02 -8.22
CA LEU A 200 -4.39 13.10 -7.40
C LEU A 200 -4.74 14.32 -8.27
N ALA A 201 -5.87 14.95 -7.99
CA ALA A 201 -6.29 16.21 -8.59
C ALA A 201 -6.45 17.28 -7.52
N LEU A 202 -5.87 18.46 -7.74
CA LEU A 202 -5.99 19.60 -6.83
C LEU A 202 -6.85 20.69 -7.48
N ALA A 203 -7.77 21.25 -6.70
CA ALA A 203 -8.56 22.40 -7.10
C ALA A 203 -8.64 23.42 -5.96
N GLN A 204 -8.78 24.69 -6.32
CA GLN A 204 -9.03 25.78 -5.38
C GLN A 204 -10.52 26.14 -5.43
N ASN A 205 -11.20 26.09 -4.29
CA ASN A 205 -12.63 26.32 -4.15
C ASN A 205 -12.88 27.51 -3.22
N GLY A 206 -13.16 28.69 -3.80
CA GLY A 206 -13.18 29.93 -3.04
C GLY A 206 -11.81 30.21 -2.42
N SER A 207 -11.76 30.44 -1.12
CA SER A 207 -10.49 30.59 -0.39
C SER A 207 -9.85 29.25 0.01
N GLY A 208 -10.60 28.14 -0.01
CA GLY A 208 -10.12 26.82 0.40
C GLY A 208 -9.62 25.97 -0.77
N TRP A 209 -9.28 24.72 -0.47
CA TRP A 209 -8.74 23.78 -1.46
C TRP A 209 -9.39 22.41 -1.33
N THR A 210 -9.43 21.68 -2.44
CA THR A 210 -9.83 20.28 -2.46
C THR A 210 -8.80 19.45 -3.19
N LEU A 211 -8.45 18.31 -2.59
CA LEU A 211 -7.60 17.30 -3.22
C LEU A 211 -8.41 16.02 -3.37
N THR A 212 -8.58 15.57 -4.61
CA THR A 212 -9.32 14.36 -4.95
C THR A 212 -8.35 13.24 -5.30
N ASP A 213 -8.45 12.12 -4.62
CA ASP A 213 -7.85 10.87 -5.07
C ASP A 213 -8.74 10.25 -6.16
N LEU A 214 -8.31 10.36 -7.41
CA LEU A 214 -9.01 9.85 -8.60
C LEU A 214 -9.06 8.32 -8.64
N LYS A 215 -8.32 7.63 -7.75
CA LYS A 215 -8.35 6.17 -7.64
C LYS A 215 -9.51 5.69 -6.78
N THR A 216 -9.83 6.44 -5.73
CA THR A 216 -10.85 6.08 -4.72
C THR A 216 -12.07 6.99 -4.75
N ASP A 217 -12.02 8.07 -5.53
CA ASP A 217 -12.96 9.20 -5.50
C ASP A 217 -13.10 9.80 -4.08
N THR A 218 -12.06 9.65 -3.25
CA THR A 218 -11.99 10.29 -1.93
C THR A 218 -11.62 11.75 -2.11
N VAL A 219 -12.36 12.65 -1.46
CA VAL A 219 -12.16 14.10 -1.56
C VAL A 219 -11.74 14.63 -0.20
N GLU A 220 -10.57 15.23 -0.16
CA GLU A 220 -10.06 15.98 0.99
C GLU A 220 -10.41 17.46 0.82
N SER A 221 -10.85 18.10 1.91
CA SER A 221 -11.06 19.54 1.96
C SER A 221 -10.03 20.20 2.87
N TYR A 222 -9.56 21.38 2.47
CA TYR A 222 -8.54 22.12 3.18
C TYR A 222 -8.95 23.58 3.36
N SER A 223 -8.55 24.17 4.49
CA SER A 223 -8.70 25.60 4.76
C SER A 223 -7.86 26.45 3.79
N ALA A 224 -8.05 27.77 3.84
CA ALA A 224 -7.24 28.71 3.07
C ALA A 224 -5.74 28.68 3.42
N GLN A 225 -5.39 28.14 4.59
CA GLN A 225 -4.02 27.97 5.06
C GLN A 225 -3.47 26.57 4.76
N GLY A 226 -4.24 25.70 4.09
CA GLY A 226 -3.80 24.35 3.75
C GLY A 226 -3.92 23.33 4.89
N VAL A 227 -4.66 23.64 5.95
CA VAL A 227 -4.98 22.68 7.02
C VAL A 227 -6.10 21.74 6.56
N LEU A 228 -5.93 20.43 6.71
CA LEU A 228 -6.96 19.42 6.39
C LEU A 228 -8.18 19.60 7.28
N LEU A 229 -9.37 19.71 6.71
CA LEU A 229 -10.62 19.92 7.46
C LEU A 229 -11.50 18.67 7.43
N SER A 230 -11.58 18.01 6.29
CA SER A 230 -12.33 16.77 6.16
C SER A 230 -11.83 15.89 5.03
N GLU A 231 -12.22 14.62 5.09
CA GLU A 231 -12.10 13.64 4.02
C GLU A 231 -13.47 13.02 3.79
N SER A 232 -13.96 13.02 2.55
CA SER A 232 -15.24 12.43 2.17
C SER A 232 -15.03 11.30 1.18
N THR A 233 -15.60 10.15 1.47
CA THR A 233 -15.53 8.98 0.59
C THR A 233 -16.70 9.00 -0.40
N LYS A 234 -16.54 8.29 -1.53
CA LYS A 234 -17.61 8.14 -2.52
C LYS A 234 -18.88 7.48 -1.96
N THR A 235 -18.76 6.66 -0.92
CA THR A 235 -19.89 5.97 -0.28
C THR A 235 -20.55 6.80 0.82
N GLY A 236 -20.22 8.09 0.91
CA GLY A 236 -20.88 9.03 1.81
C GLY A 236 -20.35 9.01 3.25
N PHE A 237 -19.21 8.36 3.54
CA PHE A 237 -18.56 8.56 4.83
C PHE A 237 -17.81 9.89 4.81
N VAL A 238 -18.05 10.73 5.81
CA VAL A 238 -17.36 12.00 6.02
C VAL A 238 -16.55 11.90 7.30
N ARG A 239 -15.26 12.15 7.20
CA ARG A 239 -14.31 12.18 8.31
C ARG A 239 -13.93 13.62 8.55
N THR A 240 -14.35 14.17 9.69
CA THR A 240 -14.16 15.58 10.04
C THR A 240 -13.06 15.71 11.08
N LEU A 241 -12.17 16.68 10.88
CA LEU A 241 -11.08 17.01 11.78
C LEU A 241 -11.44 18.26 12.59
N THR A 242 -11.35 18.18 13.91
CA THR A 242 -11.55 19.33 14.80
C THR A 242 -10.25 19.74 15.46
N TYR A 243 -9.96 21.03 15.42
CA TYR A 243 -8.74 21.61 15.97
C TYR A 243 -9.06 22.45 17.21
N GLY A 244 -8.22 22.33 18.24
CA GLY A 244 -8.27 23.17 19.43
C GLY A 244 -7.80 24.60 19.16
N SER A 245 -7.92 25.49 20.16
CA SER A 245 -7.49 26.89 20.04
C SER A 245 -5.98 27.07 19.80
N SER A 246 -5.18 26.06 20.12
CA SER A 246 -3.73 26.00 19.84
C SER A 246 -3.41 25.58 18.39
N GLY A 247 -4.41 25.22 17.59
CA GLY A 247 -4.22 24.70 16.23
C GLY A 247 -3.85 23.22 16.15
N LEU A 248 -3.88 22.50 17.27
CA LEU A 248 -3.65 21.04 17.33
C LEU A 248 -4.92 20.26 17.00
N LEU A 249 -4.78 19.14 16.28
CA LEU A 249 -5.87 18.25 15.93
C LEU A 249 -6.35 17.49 17.16
N THR A 250 -7.52 17.80 17.69
CA THR A 250 -8.02 17.18 18.93
C THR A 250 -8.95 16.01 18.68
N THR A 251 -9.72 16.03 17.59
CA THR A 251 -10.65 14.94 17.27
C THR A 251 -10.71 14.63 15.77
N ILE A 252 -10.91 13.36 15.47
CA ILE A 252 -11.25 12.86 14.14
C ILE A 252 -12.55 12.08 14.30
N THR A 253 -13.61 12.51 13.60
CA THR A 253 -14.93 11.90 13.68
C THR A 253 -15.34 11.41 12.31
N GLN A 254 -15.58 10.10 12.19
CA GLN A 254 -16.20 9.51 11.01
C GLN A 254 -17.71 9.41 11.20
N HIS A 255 -18.45 9.98 10.25
CA HIS A 255 -19.89 9.96 10.17
C HIS A 255 -20.33 9.37 8.82
N ALA A 256 -21.33 8.49 8.83
CA ALA A 256 -21.92 7.97 7.60
C ALA A 256 -23.10 8.84 7.15
N ALA A 257 -23.19 9.16 5.87
CA ALA A 257 -24.31 9.93 5.35
C ALA A 257 -25.66 9.26 5.67
N GLY A 258 -26.58 10.06 6.23
CA GLY A 258 -27.94 9.63 6.55
C GLY A 258 -28.09 8.86 7.86
N THR A 259 -27.06 8.81 8.71
CA THR A 259 -27.13 8.18 10.04
C THR A 259 -27.20 9.21 11.16
N ASP A 260 -27.46 8.73 12.38
CA ASP A 260 -27.43 9.55 13.59
C ASP A 260 -25.99 9.66 14.13
N ALA A 261 -25.61 10.84 14.64
CA ALA A 261 -24.27 11.13 15.16
C ALA A 261 -23.88 10.29 16.39
N ASN A 262 -24.84 9.69 17.09
CA ASN A 262 -24.57 8.73 18.17
C ASN A 262 -23.90 7.44 17.66
N ASN A 263 -23.92 7.19 16.34
CA ASN A 263 -23.24 6.09 15.68
C ASN A 263 -21.90 6.52 15.04
N ASP A 264 -21.34 7.65 15.44
CA ASP A 264 -20.06 8.11 14.88
C ASP A 264 -18.87 7.41 15.55
N VAL A 265 -17.86 7.10 14.74
CA VAL A 265 -16.56 6.64 15.26
C VAL A 265 -15.70 7.88 15.50
N THR A 266 -15.39 8.15 16.77
CA THR A 266 -14.56 9.30 17.15
C THR A 266 -13.25 8.87 17.79
N LEU A 267 -12.14 9.37 17.25
CA LEU A 267 -10.82 9.35 17.88
C LEU A 267 -10.55 10.68 18.58
N ARG A 268 -9.97 10.62 19.77
CA ARG A 268 -9.51 11.82 20.50
C ARG A 268 -8.00 11.77 20.72
N LEU A 269 -7.34 12.89 20.41
CA LEU A 269 -5.90 13.05 20.48
C LEU A 269 -5.58 14.01 21.63
N ASP A 270 -4.80 13.54 22.60
CA ASP A 270 -4.29 14.36 23.70
C ASP A 270 -2.82 14.68 23.47
N TYR A 271 -2.38 15.86 23.92
CA TYR A 271 -1.02 16.35 23.71
C TYR A 271 -0.32 16.62 25.05
N ASP A 272 1.00 16.49 25.07
CA ASP A 272 1.84 16.93 26.18
C ASP A 272 2.06 18.46 26.17
N ASP A 273 2.78 18.96 27.17
CA ASP A 273 3.12 20.37 27.34
C ASP A 273 4.01 20.93 26.22
N LYS A 274 4.62 20.07 25.40
CA LYS A 274 5.41 20.39 24.22
C LYS A 274 4.64 20.24 22.91
N ASN A 275 3.31 20.11 22.98
CA ASN A 275 2.43 19.94 21.82
C ASN A 275 2.72 18.66 21.00
N ARG A 276 3.19 17.59 21.64
CA ARG A 276 3.36 16.26 21.03
C ARG A 276 2.24 15.33 21.48
N LEU A 277 1.76 14.48 20.58
CA LEU A 277 0.68 13.52 20.81
C LEU A 277 1.09 12.58 21.95
N SER A 278 0.43 12.68 23.09
CA SER A 278 0.70 11.84 24.26
C SER A 278 -0.25 10.64 24.33
N ARG A 279 -1.46 10.77 23.77
CA ARG A 279 -2.48 9.73 23.79
C ARG A 279 -3.39 9.73 22.57
N LEU A 280 -3.69 8.55 22.07
CA LEU A 280 -4.80 8.28 21.17
C LEU A 280 -5.88 7.52 21.94
N ASN A 281 -7.06 8.11 22.06
CA ASN A 281 -8.23 7.48 22.68
C ASN A 281 -9.18 7.02 21.58
N ASP A 282 -9.52 5.73 21.62
CA ASP A 282 -10.45 5.14 20.68
C ASP A 282 -11.93 5.27 21.14
N PRO A 283 -12.91 4.90 20.29
CA PRO A 283 -14.33 5.01 20.64
C PRO A 283 -14.77 4.13 21.81
N LEU A 284 -14.02 3.08 22.16
CA LEU A 284 -14.29 2.22 23.31
C LEU A 284 -13.65 2.76 24.60
N GLY A 285 -12.97 3.92 24.55
CA GLY A 285 -12.23 4.49 25.67
C GLY A 285 -10.89 3.79 25.94
N ARG A 286 -10.41 2.97 25.00
CA ARG A 286 -9.10 2.34 25.06
C ARG A 286 -8.04 3.36 24.65
N MET A 287 -6.88 3.31 25.31
CA MET A 287 -5.85 4.33 25.21
C MET A 287 -4.54 3.74 24.70
N THR A 288 -4.03 4.28 23.59
CA THR A 288 -2.64 4.08 23.16
C THR A 288 -1.83 5.28 23.61
N GLN A 289 -0.72 5.04 24.31
CA GLN A 289 0.13 6.08 24.90
C GLN A 289 1.47 6.19 24.19
N TYR A 290 1.95 7.42 24.00
CA TYR A 290 3.20 7.71 23.29
C TYR A 290 4.20 8.36 24.26
N GLY A 291 5.37 7.74 24.39
CA GLY A 291 6.45 8.18 25.26
C GLY A 291 7.61 8.77 24.47
N TYR A 292 8.20 9.85 25.01
CA TYR A 292 9.25 10.61 24.33
C TYR A 292 10.50 10.80 25.17
N ASP A 293 11.66 10.87 24.50
CA ASP A 293 12.91 11.30 25.13
C ASP A 293 13.03 12.83 25.24
N ALA A 294 14.17 13.29 25.77
CA ALA A 294 14.49 14.71 25.91
C ALA A 294 14.74 15.44 24.57
N ASN A 295 15.13 14.71 23.52
CA ASN A 295 15.37 15.25 22.18
C ASN A 295 14.08 15.38 21.36
N GLY A 296 12.98 14.78 21.83
CA GLY A 296 11.72 14.81 21.11
C GLY A 296 11.35 13.49 20.44
N ASN A 297 12.22 12.49 20.45
CA ASN A 297 12.01 11.25 19.71
C ASN A 297 10.95 10.39 20.39
N LEU A 298 10.08 9.77 19.59
CA LEU A 298 9.17 8.74 20.06
C LEU A 298 9.98 7.51 20.45
N VAL A 299 10.03 7.17 21.74
CA VAL A 299 10.80 6.03 22.28
C VAL A 299 9.92 4.88 22.74
N SER A 300 8.62 5.08 22.92
CA SER A 300 7.70 4.00 23.28
C SER A 300 6.28 4.25 22.82
N VAL A 301 5.61 3.18 22.40
CA VAL A 301 4.16 3.11 22.21
C VAL A 301 3.61 2.01 23.09
N THR A 302 2.71 2.36 24.00
CA THR A 302 2.06 1.43 24.92
C THR A 302 0.60 1.25 24.53
N TRP A 303 0.20 0.02 24.23
CA TRP A 303 -1.16 -0.33 23.85
C TRP A 303 -2.09 -0.46 25.07
N PRO A 304 -3.42 -0.55 24.85
CA PRO A 304 -4.39 -0.65 25.95
C PRO A 304 -4.23 -1.86 26.88
N ASP A 305 -3.53 -2.92 26.45
CA ASP A 305 -3.19 -4.09 27.26
C ASP A 305 -1.92 -3.93 28.11
N GLY A 306 -1.26 -2.77 28.03
CA GLY A 306 -0.09 -2.41 28.81
C GLY A 306 1.24 -2.88 28.22
N TYR A 307 1.23 -3.64 27.13
CA TYR A 307 2.44 -3.97 26.41
C TYR A 307 2.97 -2.77 25.63
N ALA A 308 4.30 -2.69 25.51
CA ALA A 308 4.96 -1.52 24.94
C ALA A 308 6.04 -1.88 23.93
N HIS A 309 5.93 -1.33 22.72
CA HIS A 309 6.97 -1.36 21.70
C HIS A 309 7.87 -0.16 21.87
N ARG A 310 9.18 -0.32 21.62
CA ARG A 310 10.17 0.73 21.88
C ARG A 310 11.08 0.98 20.69
N TYR A 311 11.49 2.23 20.59
CA TYR A 311 12.37 2.75 19.55
C TYR A 311 13.65 3.28 20.20
N VAL A 312 14.79 2.92 19.60
CA VAL A 312 16.11 3.19 20.15
C VAL A 312 16.87 4.17 19.24
N TYR A 313 17.50 5.19 19.83
CA TYR A 313 18.21 6.26 19.11
C TYR A 313 19.60 6.47 19.75
N ASP A 314 20.51 5.55 19.46
CA ASP A 314 21.84 5.52 20.11
C ASP A 314 22.93 6.24 19.30
N ASP A 315 22.64 6.67 18.06
CA ASP A 315 23.63 7.33 17.22
C ASP A 315 23.76 8.82 17.58
N ALA A 316 24.83 9.17 18.30
CA ALA A 316 25.10 10.54 18.70
C ALA A 316 25.30 11.52 17.52
N ARG A 317 25.63 11.02 16.31
CA ARG A 317 25.77 11.83 15.08
C ARG A 317 24.41 12.24 14.53
N PHE A 318 23.41 11.37 14.67
CA PHE A 318 22.07 11.53 14.14
C PHE A 318 21.04 11.25 15.23
N LYS A 319 20.82 12.25 16.10
CA LYS A 319 20.00 12.12 17.31
C LYS A 319 18.55 11.68 17.10
N ASN A 320 18.04 11.79 15.87
CA ASN A 320 16.67 11.41 15.51
C ASN A 320 16.62 10.18 14.59
N SER A 321 17.77 9.56 14.32
CA SER A 321 17.86 8.35 13.51
C SER A 321 17.71 7.11 14.38
N LEU A 322 16.67 6.34 14.10
CA LEU A 322 16.36 5.08 14.74
C LEU A 322 17.48 4.05 14.53
N THR A 323 18.11 3.64 15.62
CA THR A 323 19.13 2.59 15.61
C THR A 323 18.58 1.22 15.96
N GLY A 324 17.35 1.10 16.47
CA GLY A 324 16.73 -0.20 16.69
C GLY A 324 15.28 -0.19 17.15
N GLU A 325 14.63 -1.33 16.99
CA GLU A 325 13.27 -1.63 17.49
C GLU A 325 13.34 -2.73 18.54
N VAL A 326 12.55 -2.57 19.59
CA VAL A 326 12.37 -3.56 20.66
C VAL A 326 10.90 -3.90 20.77
N ASP A 327 10.59 -5.18 20.61
CA ASP A 327 9.24 -5.71 20.68
C ASP A 327 8.64 -5.58 22.09
N GLU A 328 7.35 -5.89 22.18
CA GLU A 328 6.56 -5.89 23.40
C GLU A 328 7.05 -6.90 24.45
N ALA A 329 7.82 -7.92 24.04
CA ALA A 329 8.44 -8.89 24.94
C ALA A 329 9.83 -8.44 25.44
N GLY A 330 10.34 -7.31 24.95
CA GLY A 330 11.64 -6.73 25.32
C GLY A 330 12.81 -7.23 24.48
N ASN A 331 12.56 -7.93 23.38
CA ASN A 331 13.62 -8.38 22.47
C ASN A 331 13.90 -7.31 21.42
N ARG A 332 15.18 -7.05 21.15
CA ARG A 332 15.56 -6.19 20.02
C ARG A 332 15.36 -6.94 18.70
N ILE A 333 14.43 -6.49 17.88
CA ILE A 333 14.00 -7.17 16.65
C ILE A 333 14.65 -6.59 15.38
N ALA A 334 15.17 -5.36 15.44
CA ALA A 334 15.87 -4.72 14.33
C ALA A 334 16.97 -3.78 14.83
N THR A 335 18.02 -3.62 14.03
CA THR A 335 19.13 -2.68 14.28
C THR A 335 19.60 -2.07 12.97
N TRP A 336 19.54 -0.73 12.85
CA TRP A 336 20.08 -0.01 11.69
C TRP A 336 21.41 0.66 12.02
N SER A 337 22.30 0.72 11.03
CA SER A 337 23.52 1.52 11.07
C SER A 337 23.56 2.51 9.91
N TYR A 338 24.22 3.65 10.13
CA TYR A 338 24.19 4.78 9.19
C TYR A 338 25.58 5.23 8.75
N ASP A 339 25.70 5.63 7.48
CA ASP A 339 26.89 6.32 6.98
C ASP A 339 26.97 7.78 7.45
N ALA A 340 28.02 8.49 7.03
CA ALA A 340 28.24 9.89 7.40
C ALA A 340 27.19 10.87 6.83
N GLN A 341 26.38 10.43 5.87
CA GLN A 341 25.30 11.20 5.25
C GLN A 341 23.93 10.87 5.85
N GLY A 342 23.86 9.97 6.85
CA GLY A 342 22.62 9.57 7.49
C GLY A 342 21.80 8.55 6.67
N ARG A 343 22.42 7.86 5.71
CA ARG A 343 21.80 6.75 4.96
C ARG A 343 22.00 5.44 5.71
N ALA A 344 20.96 4.62 5.80
CA ALA A 344 21.08 3.30 6.39
C ALA A 344 21.98 2.40 5.52
N VAL A 345 23.09 1.93 6.07
CA VAL A 345 24.04 1.04 5.36
C VAL A 345 23.91 -0.43 5.75
N ALA A 346 23.21 -0.71 6.84
CA ALA A 346 22.84 -2.08 7.19
C ALA A 346 21.59 -2.09 8.07
N VAL A 347 20.89 -3.21 8.00
CA VAL A 347 19.85 -3.63 8.94
C VAL A 347 20.15 -5.05 9.39
N SER A 348 20.07 -5.30 10.69
CA SER A 348 20.25 -6.63 11.27
C SER A 348 19.12 -7.01 12.22
N HIS A 349 18.77 -8.29 12.17
CA HIS A 349 17.69 -8.92 12.93
C HIS A 349 18.24 -10.14 13.69
N PRO A 350 17.55 -10.59 14.75
CA PRO A 350 17.86 -11.88 15.37
C PRO A 350 17.82 -13.05 14.38
N ASN A 351 16.87 -13.02 13.44
CA ASN A 351 16.88 -13.91 12.29
C ASN A 351 17.82 -13.36 11.22
N VAL A 352 19.06 -13.87 11.21
CA VAL A 352 20.12 -13.42 10.29
C VAL A 352 19.75 -13.53 8.81
N ALA A 353 18.74 -14.34 8.45
CA ALA A 353 18.24 -14.44 7.09
C ALA A 353 17.57 -13.15 6.58
N GLN A 354 17.14 -12.27 7.48
CA GLN A 354 16.50 -10.98 7.17
C GLN A 354 17.53 -9.84 7.05
N ASN A 355 18.79 -10.06 7.42
CA ASN A 355 19.81 -9.02 7.40
C ASN A 355 20.07 -8.53 5.97
N ALA A 356 20.29 -7.23 5.83
CA ALA A 356 20.71 -6.61 4.57
C ALA A 356 21.76 -5.53 4.79
N GLN A 357 22.57 -5.30 3.76
CA GLN A 357 23.57 -4.24 3.67
C GLN A 357 23.39 -3.43 2.39
N PHE A 358 23.72 -2.15 2.46
CA PHE A 358 23.55 -1.20 1.37
C PHE A 358 24.88 -0.50 1.06
N ALA A 359 25.32 -0.56 -0.19
CA ALA A 359 26.43 0.22 -0.70
C ALA A 359 25.93 1.16 -1.79
N TYR A 360 25.94 2.46 -1.48
CA TYR A 360 25.45 3.51 -2.37
C TYR A 360 26.56 4.01 -3.30
N ASN A 361 26.31 3.91 -4.60
CA ASN A 361 27.18 4.40 -5.66
C ASN A 361 26.49 5.54 -6.43
N THR A 362 27.23 6.21 -7.32
CA THR A 362 26.63 7.20 -8.23
C THR A 362 25.66 6.50 -9.19
N GLY A 363 24.36 6.78 -9.04
CA GLY A 363 23.30 6.24 -9.92
C GLY A 363 22.93 4.78 -9.65
N SER A 364 23.45 4.15 -8.60
CA SER A 364 23.07 2.78 -8.23
C SER A 364 23.28 2.47 -6.75
N THR A 365 22.59 1.46 -6.24
CA THR A 365 22.76 0.92 -4.88
C THR A 365 22.93 -0.59 -4.95
N VAL A 366 23.96 -1.12 -4.31
CA VAL A 366 24.13 -2.57 -4.13
C VAL A 366 23.50 -2.96 -2.81
N ILE A 367 22.53 -3.88 -2.87
CA ILE A 367 21.81 -4.45 -1.73
C ILE A 367 22.31 -5.87 -1.56
N THR A 368 22.93 -6.17 -0.41
CA THR A 368 23.45 -7.51 -0.09
C THR A 368 22.62 -8.12 1.02
N GLY A 369 21.89 -9.20 0.72
CA GLY A 369 21.13 -9.97 1.71
C GLY A 369 21.48 -11.46 1.66
N ARG A 370 20.64 -12.31 2.24
CA ARG A 370 20.85 -13.78 2.27
C ARG A 370 21.01 -14.40 0.87
N LYS A 371 20.30 -13.89 -0.14
CA LYS A 371 20.36 -14.40 -1.52
C LYS A 371 21.47 -13.77 -2.37
N GLY A 372 22.41 -13.06 -1.74
CA GLY A 372 23.53 -12.41 -2.41
C GLY A 372 23.27 -10.94 -2.77
N ALA A 373 24.14 -10.40 -3.61
CA ALA A 373 24.10 -8.99 -4.00
C ALA A 373 23.15 -8.74 -5.17
N THR A 374 22.33 -7.70 -5.04
CA THR A 374 21.49 -7.13 -6.10
C THR A 374 21.88 -5.67 -6.30
N THR A 375 22.23 -5.28 -7.51
CA THR A 375 22.49 -3.88 -7.86
C THR A 375 21.21 -3.27 -8.42
N LEU A 376 20.73 -2.20 -7.80
CA LEU A 376 19.60 -1.39 -8.24
C LEU A 376 20.11 -0.12 -8.91
N SER A 377 19.81 0.10 -10.18
CA SER A 377 20.10 1.35 -10.89
C SER A 377 19.00 2.37 -10.62
N MET A 378 19.38 3.61 -10.35
CA MET A 378 18.47 4.68 -9.94
C MET A 378 18.69 5.95 -10.77
N SER A 379 17.62 6.69 -11.05
CA SER A 379 17.70 7.99 -11.73
C SER A 379 16.58 8.92 -11.27
N SER A 380 16.84 10.23 -11.28
CA SER A 380 15.82 11.25 -11.01
C SER A 380 14.98 11.47 -12.26
N ILE A 381 13.69 11.14 -12.20
CA ILE A 381 12.76 11.18 -13.33
C ILE A 381 11.42 11.75 -12.83
N GLY A 382 10.99 12.86 -13.44
CA GLY A 382 9.81 13.60 -12.99
C GLY A 382 9.98 14.24 -11.59
N GLY A 383 11.23 14.50 -11.16
CA GLY A 383 11.55 15.05 -9.84
C GLY A 383 11.47 14.04 -8.69
N VAL A 384 11.52 12.74 -9.01
CA VAL A 384 11.45 11.63 -8.08
C VAL A 384 12.56 10.63 -8.42
N LEU A 385 13.24 10.09 -7.42
CA LEU A 385 14.23 9.03 -7.60
C LEU A 385 13.50 7.71 -7.90
N ARG A 386 13.80 7.11 -9.06
CA ARG A 386 13.14 5.89 -9.57
C ARG A 386 14.13 4.80 -9.92
N PRO A 387 13.77 3.52 -9.69
CA PRO A 387 14.47 2.39 -10.28
C PRO A 387 14.44 2.43 -11.81
N THR A 388 15.59 2.19 -12.44
CA THR A 388 15.74 2.05 -13.89
C THR A 388 16.22 0.65 -14.30
N GLY A 389 16.62 -0.18 -13.34
CA GLY A 389 16.88 -1.59 -13.56
C GLY A 389 17.49 -2.29 -12.37
N THR A 390 17.56 -3.61 -12.43
CA THR A 390 18.25 -4.45 -11.45
C THR A 390 19.25 -5.39 -12.12
N THR A 391 20.29 -5.75 -11.38
CA THR A 391 21.26 -6.78 -11.76
C THR A 391 21.49 -7.69 -10.57
N SER A 392 21.20 -8.97 -10.72
CA SER A 392 21.33 -9.97 -9.65
C SER A 392 21.73 -11.33 -10.22
N ALA A 393 22.06 -12.28 -9.35
CA ALA A 393 22.28 -13.67 -9.77
C ALA A 393 21.02 -14.32 -10.39
N ALA A 394 19.83 -13.82 -10.05
CA ALA A 394 18.55 -14.29 -10.60
C ALA A 394 18.23 -13.69 -11.99
N GLY A 395 19.08 -12.79 -12.50
CA GLY A 395 18.89 -12.11 -13.78
C GLY A 395 18.77 -10.59 -13.63
N ASN A 396 18.51 -9.95 -14.78
CA ASN A 396 18.53 -8.49 -14.93
C ASN A 396 17.15 -7.99 -15.35
N SER A 397 16.71 -6.89 -14.75
CA SER A 397 15.50 -6.18 -15.19
C SER A 397 15.84 -4.75 -15.61
N ASN A 398 14.97 -4.13 -16.41
CA ASN A 398 15.09 -2.71 -16.73
C ASN A 398 13.73 -2.03 -16.89
N SER A 399 13.70 -0.74 -16.55
CA SER A 399 12.50 0.08 -16.62
C SER A 399 12.83 1.40 -17.30
N ALA A 400 12.08 1.74 -18.33
CA ALA A 400 12.22 2.98 -19.09
C ALA A 400 11.01 3.89 -18.83
N TRP A 401 11.28 5.17 -18.62
CA TRP A 401 10.28 6.17 -18.23
C TRP A 401 10.32 7.37 -19.17
N ASP A 402 9.21 8.08 -19.31
CA ASP A 402 9.20 9.39 -19.96
C ASP A 402 9.70 10.50 -19.00
N ALA A 403 9.87 11.72 -19.53
CA ALA A 403 10.35 12.87 -18.74
C ALA A 403 9.38 13.28 -17.61
N SER A 404 8.10 12.93 -17.75
CA SER A 404 7.04 13.17 -16.78
C SER A 404 7.03 12.13 -15.65
N GLY A 405 7.73 11.00 -15.83
CA GLY A 405 7.77 9.90 -14.87
C GLY A 405 6.69 8.83 -15.08
N ASN A 406 6.08 8.75 -16.25
CA ASN A 406 5.25 7.61 -16.66
C ASN A 406 6.17 6.50 -17.21
N LEU A 407 6.04 5.26 -16.72
CA LEU A 407 6.77 4.10 -17.21
C LEU A 407 6.31 3.74 -18.64
N LEU A 408 7.25 3.70 -19.57
CA LEU A 408 7.02 3.37 -20.98
C LEU A 408 7.21 1.87 -21.25
N LYS A 409 8.18 1.27 -20.57
CA LYS A 409 8.55 -0.13 -20.75
C LYS A 409 9.18 -0.70 -19.50
N ASP A 410 8.82 -1.91 -19.17
CA ASP A 410 9.43 -2.72 -18.12
C ASP A 410 9.85 -4.07 -18.70
N VAL A 411 11.02 -4.58 -18.33
CA VAL A 411 11.50 -5.91 -18.71
C VAL A 411 11.90 -6.64 -17.43
N ASP A 412 11.32 -7.81 -17.22
CA ASP A 412 11.62 -8.68 -16.08
C ASP A 412 12.90 -9.50 -16.30
N ALA A 413 13.36 -10.14 -15.22
CA ALA A 413 14.58 -10.96 -15.22
C ALA A 413 14.56 -12.14 -16.22
N ASN A 414 13.38 -12.57 -16.65
CA ASN A 414 13.18 -13.66 -17.60
C ASN A 414 13.07 -13.16 -19.05
N GLY A 415 13.28 -11.86 -19.30
CA GLY A 415 13.15 -11.24 -20.62
C GLY A 415 11.71 -10.96 -21.06
N GLY A 416 10.72 -11.25 -20.21
CA GLY A 416 9.34 -10.81 -20.41
C GLY A 416 9.28 -9.28 -20.30
N SER A 417 8.43 -8.63 -21.10
CA SER A 417 8.32 -7.17 -21.13
C SER A 417 6.89 -6.68 -21.10
N THR A 418 6.66 -5.53 -20.50
CA THR A 418 5.40 -4.79 -20.56
C THR A 418 5.62 -3.39 -21.09
N GLU A 419 4.96 -3.05 -22.20
CA GLU A 419 5.03 -1.73 -22.84
C GLU A 419 3.72 -0.97 -22.63
N TYR A 420 3.80 0.32 -22.34
CA TYR A 420 2.66 1.15 -22.01
C TYR A 420 2.54 2.39 -22.90
N SER A 421 1.32 2.89 -23.07
CA SER A 421 1.06 4.17 -23.72
C SER A 421 0.00 4.97 -22.95
N TYR A 422 0.07 6.28 -23.09
CA TYR A 422 -0.74 7.25 -22.35
C TYR A 422 -1.51 8.15 -23.31
N ASP A 423 -2.62 8.71 -22.84
CA ASP A 423 -3.22 9.88 -23.47
C ASP A 423 -2.47 11.18 -23.10
N ASP A 424 -2.88 12.30 -23.68
CA ASP A 424 -2.26 13.62 -23.46
C ASP A 424 -2.36 14.13 -22.00
N THR A 425 -3.19 13.47 -21.19
CA THR A 425 -3.34 13.77 -19.75
C THR A 425 -2.51 12.84 -18.86
N GLY A 426 -1.76 11.90 -19.46
CA GLY A 426 -0.91 10.94 -18.75
C GLY A 426 -1.68 9.73 -18.21
N ARG A 427 -2.91 9.46 -18.67
CA ARG A 427 -3.68 8.27 -18.26
C ARG A 427 -3.35 7.07 -19.15
N PRO A 428 -3.19 5.85 -18.60
CA PRO A 428 -2.80 4.68 -19.38
C PRO A 428 -3.92 4.22 -20.31
N VAL A 429 -3.65 4.17 -21.62
CA VAL A 429 -4.64 3.73 -22.63
C VAL A 429 -4.35 2.35 -23.19
N ARG A 430 -3.13 1.84 -23.04
CA ARG A 430 -2.75 0.51 -23.54
C ARG A 430 -1.58 -0.06 -22.74
N ALA A 431 -1.65 -1.37 -22.49
CA ALA A 431 -0.56 -2.19 -21.98
C ALA A 431 -0.35 -3.39 -22.90
N THR A 432 0.90 -3.68 -23.26
CA THR A 432 1.30 -4.83 -24.10
C THR A 432 2.29 -5.67 -23.32
N VAL A 433 1.86 -6.83 -22.83
CA VAL A 433 2.69 -7.81 -22.13
C VAL A 433 3.20 -8.82 -23.15
N LYS A 434 4.51 -9.07 -23.18
CA LYS A 434 5.18 -10.08 -24.00
C LYS A 434 5.99 -10.97 -23.08
N ASN A 435 5.70 -12.26 -23.02
CA ASN A 435 6.44 -13.23 -22.21
C ASN A 435 6.58 -14.56 -22.98
N ALA A 436 7.13 -15.59 -22.34
CA ALA A 436 7.26 -16.92 -22.95
C ALA A 436 5.91 -17.52 -23.40
N SER A 437 4.80 -17.18 -22.72
CA SER A 437 3.45 -17.61 -23.10
C SER A 437 2.85 -16.84 -24.29
N GLY A 438 3.53 -15.79 -24.77
CA GLY A 438 3.13 -15.01 -25.94
C GLY A 438 2.85 -13.54 -25.63
N THR A 439 2.03 -12.91 -26.47
CA THR A 439 1.66 -11.49 -26.33
C THR A 439 0.22 -11.34 -25.86
N SER A 440 0.02 -10.52 -24.83
CA SER A 440 -1.28 -10.11 -24.31
C SER A 440 -1.39 -8.60 -24.31
N ILE A 441 -2.46 -8.05 -24.87
CA ILE A 441 -2.71 -6.62 -25.00
C ILE A 441 -3.99 -6.29 -24.26
N SER A 442 -3.93 -5.26 -23.41
CA SER A 442 -5.12 -4.63 -22.83
C SER A 442 -5.20 -3.18 -23.26
N THR A 443 -6.38 -2.77 -23.74
CA THR A 443 -6.65 -1.41 -24.22
C THR A 443 -7.83 -0.82 -23.47
N ILE A 444 -7.71 0.43 -23.05
CA ILE A 444 -8.69 1.16 -22.24
C ILE A 444 -9.22 2.35 -23.02
N ARG A 445 -10.53 2.55 -23.00
CA ARG A 445 -11.18 3.79 -23.44
C ARG A 445 -11.84 4.42 -22.24
N TYR A 446 -11.50 5.67 -21.94
CA TYR A 446 -12.08 6.43 -20.84
C TYR A 446 -13.42 7.05 -21.21
N ALA A 447 -14.32 7.15 -20.23
CA ALA A 447 -15.66 7.72 -20.35
C ALA A 447 -15.65 9.25 -20.40
N ASP A 448 -14.59 9.88 -19.88
CA ASP A 448 -14.39 11.33 -19.89
C ASP A 448 -12.89 11.67 -19.97
N THR A 449 -12.55 12.96 -19.95
CA THR A 449 -11.16 13.47 -20.09
C THR A 449 -10.45 13.76 -18.76
N THR A 450 -11.13 13.56 -17.63
CA THR A 450 -10.70 14.05 -16.31
C THR A 450 -10.54 12.95 -15.26
N SER A 451 -11.28 11.85 -15.39
CA SER A 451 -11.34 10.75 -14.44
C SER A 451 -10.56 9.52 -14.93
N LEU A 452 -10.43 8.51 -14.07
CA LEU A 452 -9.89 7.19 -14.45
C LEU A 452 -10.98 6.17 -14.79
N ARG A 453 -12.16 6.61 -15.25
CA ARG A 453 -13.30 5.71 -15.51
C ARG A 453 -13.33 5.20 -16.95
N PRO A 454 -13.04 3.92 -17.24
CA PRO A 454 -13.28 3.38 -18.57
C PRO A 454 -14.74 3.37 -18.96
N SER A 455 -15.02 3.69 -20.22
CA SER A 455 -16.23 3.23 -20.89
C SER A 455 -16.08 1.78 -21.36
N MET A 456 -14.86 1.37 -21.76
CA MET A 456 -14.56 0.01 -22.24
C MET A 456 -13.13 -0.41 -21.91
N ILE A 457 -12.96 -1.71 -21.66
CA ILE A 457 -11.66 -2.38 -21.53
C ILE A 457 -11.68 -3.60 -22.46
N ALA A 458 -10.74 -3.67 -23.38
CA ALA A 458 -10.50 -4.86 -24.20
C ALA A 458 -9.26 -5.58 -23.67
N SER A 459 -9.39 -6.86 -23.34
CA SER A 459 -8.34 -7.74 -22.85
C SER A 459 -8.39 -9.07 -23.62
N PRO A 460 -7.36 -9.95 -23.52
CA PRO A 460 -7.40 -11.25 -24.15
C PRO A 460 -8.69 -12.01 -23.84
N LYS A 461 -9.44 -12.40 -24.89
CA LYS A 461 -10.71 -13.14 -24.85
C LYS A 461 -11.86 -12.44 -24.12
N LEU A 462 -11.73 -11.16 -23.75
CA LEU A 462 -12.71 -10.47 -22.94
C LEU A 462 -12.86 -8.99 -23.30
N MET A 463 -14.10 -8.56 -23.54
CA MET A 463 -14.49 -7.16 -23.61
C MET A 463 -15.33 -6.82 -22.38
N GLN A 464 -14.95 -5.77 -21.68
CA GLN A 464 -15.74 -5.18 -20.60
C GLN A 464 -16.25 -3.81 -21.02
N SER A 465 -17.52 -3.53 -20.77
CA SER A 465 -18.13 -2.21 -20.98
C SER A 465 -18.76 -1.70 -19.69
N PHE A 466 -18.71 -0.39 -19.50
CA PHE A 466 -19.12 0.27 -18.26
C PHE A 466 -20.00 1.48 -18.57
N VAL A 467 -21.03 1.66 -17.76
CA VAL A 467 -21.92 2.83 -17.79
C VAL A 467 -21.96 3.44 -16.40
N TYR A 468 -22.01 4.77 -16.36
CA TYR A 468 -22.04 5.53 -15.11
C TYR A 468 -23.23 6.46 -15.03
N ASP A 469 -23.65 6.76 -13.80
CA ASP A 469 -24.52 7.90 -13.52
C ASP A 469 -23.71 9.21 -13.40
N ALA A 470 -24.41 10.32 -13.13
CA ALA A 470 -23.80 11.65 -12.99
C ALA A 470 -22.88 11.80 -11.76
N ASN A 471 -23.09 10.98 -10.71
CA ASN A 471 -22.20 10.92 -9.55
C ASN A 471 -20.98 10.04 -9.83
N GLY A 472 -21.00 9.31 -10.94
CA GLY A 472 -19.94 8.43 -11.34
C GLY A 472 -19.99 7.02 -10.82
N ASN A 473 -21.14 6.61 -10.30
CA ASN A 473 -21.32 5.24 -9.90
C ASN A 473 -21.53 4.36 -11.11
N THR A 474 -20.99 3.14 -11.04
CA THR A 474 -21.11 2.17 -12.12
C THR A 474 -22.52 1.58 -12.14
N THR A 475 -23.39 2.03 -13.04
CA THR A 475 -24.77 1.53 -13.16
C THR A 475 -24.89 0.31 -14.05
N GLY A 476 -23.88 0.05 -14.88
CA GLY A 476 -23.82 -1.09 -15.78
C GLY A 476 -22.41 -1.61 -15.96
N VAL A 477 -22.25 -2.93 -15.89
CA VAL A 477 -21.04 -3.64 -16.33
C VAL A 477 -21.46 -4.78 -17.24
N SER A 478 -20.82 -4.94 -18.39
CA SER A 478 -21.01 -6.14 -19.23
C SER A 478 -19.68 -6.79 -19.56
N GLU A 479 -19.63 -8.10 -19.43
CA GLU A 479 -18.49 -8.95 -19.77
C GLU A 479 -18.89 -9.81 -20.97
N THR A 480 -18.20 -9.59 -22.10
CA THR A 480 -18.45 -10.29 -23.35
C THR A 480 -17.21 -11.07 -23.75
N PRO A 481 -17.30 -12.41 -23.82
CA PRO A 481 -16.23 -13.22 -24.39
C PRO A 481 -15.94 -12.80 -25.83
N THR A 482 -14.67 -12.64 -26.17
CA THR A 482 -14.23 -12.27 -27.52
C THR A 482 -13.44 -13.38 -28.19
N ASP A 483 -13.43 -13.36 -29.52
CA ASP A 483 -12.63 -14.27 -30.35
C ASP A 483 -11.15 -13.83 -30.46
N ASP A 484 -10.72 -12.86 -29.65
CA ASP A 484 -9.40 -12.26 -29.68
C ASP A 484 -8.50 -12.82 -28.56
N PRO A 485 -7.75 -13.91 -28.82
CA PRO A 485 -6.95 -14.58 -27.79
C PRO A 485 -5.79 -13.75 -27.24
N THR A 486 -5.39 -12.67 -27.93
CA THR A 486 -4.26 -11.82 -27.53
C THR A 486 -4.69 -10.42 -27.12
N GLY A 487 -5.91 -10.01 -27.42
CA GLY A 487 -6.38 -8.63 -27.20
C GLY A 487 -5.84 -7.63 -28.22
N ALA A 488 -5.17 -8.09 -29.28
CA ALA A 488 -4.53 -7.24 -30.28
C ALA A 488 -5.51 -6.45 -31.15
N ARG A 489 -6.73 -6.97 -31.36
CA ARG A 489 -7.81 -6.27 -32.08
C ARG A 489 -8.52 -5.26 -31.19
N ALA A 490 -8.25 -5.26 -29.88
CA ALA A 490 -8.82 -4.32 -28.92
C ALA A 490 -10.36 -4.20 -29.10
N PHE A 491 -10.87 -3.01 -29.41
CA PHE A 491 -12.30 -2.75 -29.54
C PHE A 491 -12.92 -3.29 -30.85
N ASP A 492 -12.10 -3.77 -31.79
CA ASP A 492 -12.53 -4.39 -33.04
C ASP A 492 -12.64 -5.92 -32.93
N ALA A 493 -12.45 -6.48 -31.73
CA ALA A 493 -12.60 -7.91 -31.48
C ALA A 493 -14.06 -8.37 -31.66
N GLY A 494 -14.25 -9.51 -32.32
CA GLY A 494 -15.56 -10.13 -32.49
C GLY A 494 -16.02 -10.83 -31.22
N LYS A 495 -17.33 -11.00 -31.06
CA LYS A 495 -17.90 -11.80 -29.97
C LYS A 495 -17.60 -13.28 -30.22
N ALA A 496 -17.04 -13.98 -29.23
CA ALA A 496 -16.91 -15.44 -29.27
C ALA A 496 -18.21 -16.13 -28.83
N GLY A 497 -18.32 -17.43 -29.13
CA GLY A 497 -19.33 -18.28 -28.49
C GLY A 497 -19.14 -18.28 -26.98
N GLY A 498 -20.17 -17.94 -26.22
CA GLY A 498 -20.09 -17.82 -24.76
C GLY A 498 -21.25 -17.00 -24.18
N VAL A 499 -21.37 -17.04 -22.85
CA VAL A 499 -22.37 -16.25 -22.12
C VAL A 499 -21.85 -14.82 -21.97
N THR A 500 -22.58 -13.85 -22.52
CA THR A 500 -22.41 -12.45 -22.11
C THR A 500 -23.06 -12.28 -20.75
N THR A 501 -22.27 -11.91 -19.76
CA THR A 501 -22.77 -11.62 -18.41
C THR A 501 -22.85 -10.12 -18.25
N ALA A 502 -23.97 -9.59 -17.77
CA ALA A 502 -24.12 -8.18 -17.49
C ALA A 502 -24.73 -7.93 -16.12
N TYR A 503 -24.31 -6.85 -15.48
CA TYR A 503 -24.71 -6.41 -14.16
C TYR A 503 -25.34 -5.04 -14.27
N GLY A 504 -26.61 -4.92 -13.88
CA GLY A 504 -27.28 -3.65 -13.64
C GLY A 504 -27.21 -3.32 -12.15
N MET A 505 -26.88 -2.08 -11.82
CA MET A 505 -26.69 -1.64 -10.43
C MET A 505 -27.45 -0.36 -10.17
N THR A 506 -28.00 -0.25 -8.96
CA THR A 506 -28.59 1.01 -8.49
C THR A 506 -28.01 1.39 -7.14
N TYR A 507 -28.01 2.69 -6.90
CA TYR A 507 -27.44 3.31 -5.72
C TYR A 507 -28.55 4.00 -4.93
N ASP A 508 -28.38 4.07 -3.60
CA ASP A 508 -29.28 4.83 -2.75
C ASP A 508 -29.02 6.35 -2.85
N ALA A 509 -29.84 7.14 -2.16
CA ALA A 509 -29.71 8.60 -2.14
C ALA A 509 -28.38 9.10 -1.54
N MET A 510 -27.63 8.23 -0.85
CA MET A 510 -26.32 8.51 -0.24
C MET A 510 -25.17 7.97 -1.09
N ASN A 511 -25.43 7.62 -2.36
CA ASN A 511 -24.42 7.20 -3.31
C ASN A 511 -23.80 5.82 -3.00
N ARG A 512 -24.53 4.95 -2.29
CA ARG A 512 -24.07 3.60 -1.89
C ARG A 512 -24.78 2.54 -2.70
N LEU A 513 -24.07 1.45 -3.03
CA LEU A 513 -24.68 0.33 -3.76
C LEU A 513 -25.87 -0.24 -2.96
N ALA A 514 -27.05 -0.27 -3.61
CA ALA A 514 -28.30 -0.68 -3.00
C ALA A 514 -28.88 -1.95 -3.66
N PHE A 515 -28.64 -2.13 -4.96
CA PHE A 515 -29.16 -3.27 -5.70
C PHE A 515 -28.23 -3.67 -6.84
N VAL A 516 -28.16 -4.98 -7.09
CA VAL A 516 -27.46 -5.57 -8.23
C VAL A 516 -28.39 -6.58 -8.89
N GLN A 517 -28.44 -6.57 -10.22
CA GLN A 517 -29.07 -7.59 -11.05
C GLN A 517 -28.06 -8.15 -12.03
N GLN A 518 -27.87 -9.47 -12.01
CA GLN A 518 -27.08 -10.17 -13.02
C GLN A 518 -28.00 -10.72 -14.11
N THR A 519 -27.52 -10.60 -15.35
CA THR A 519 -28.11 -11.25 -16.52
C THR A 519 -27.06 -12.07 -17.26
N ALA A 520 -27.47 -13.22 -17.77
CA ALA A 520 -26.70 -14.07 -18.67
C ALA A 520 -27.43 -14.13 -20.01
N ASN A 521 -26.80 -13.63 -21.08
CA ASN A 521 -27.41 -13.48 -22.41
C ASN A 521 -28.78 -12.79 -22.36
N GLY A 522 -28.91 -11.76 -21.52
CA GLY A 522 -30.15 -10.98 -21.34
C GLY A 522 -31.20 -11.60 -20.41
N LYS A 523 -31.01 -12.85 -19.95
CA LYS A 523 -31.90 -13.48 -18.95
C LYS A 523 -31.39 -13.21 -17.54
N VAL A 524 -32.25 -12.78 -16.62
CA VAL A 524 -31.89 -12.59 -15.20
C VAL A 524 -31.46 -13.92 -14.58
N THR A 525 -30.29 -13.95 -13.96
CA THR A 525 -29.74 -15.12 -13.25
C THR A 525 -29.54 -14.88 -11.76
N GLY A 526 -29.60 -13.62 -11.31
CA GLY A 526 -29.53 -13.28 -9.90
C GLY A 526 -29.87 -11.84 -9.63
N GLN A 527 -30.40 -11.58 -8.43
CA GLN A 527 -30.77 -10.25 -7.95
C GLN A 527 -30.45 -10.18 -6.46
N TRP A 528 -29.85 -9.06 -6.05
CA TRP A 528 -29.46 -8.87 -4.66
C TRP A 528 -29.71 -7.44 -4.22
N ARG A 529 -30.20 -7.30 -2.99
CA ARG A 529 -30.36 -6.02 -2.31
C ARG A 529 -29.36 -5.92 -1.17
N VAL A 530 -28.73 -4.76 -1.05
CA VAL A 530 -27.81 -4.43 0.04
C VAL A 530 -28.46 -3.37 0.92
N THR A 531 -28.61 -3.67 2.20
CA THR A 531 -29.12 -2.72 3.20
C THR A 531 -28.00 -2.24 4.11
N ARG A 532 -28.22 -1.12 4.81
CA ARG A 532 -27.26 -0.53 5.75
C ARG A 532 -27.82 -0.49 7.15
N ASP A 533 -26.95 -0.60 8.14
CA ASP A 533 -27.31 -0.44 9.55
C ASP A 533 -27.26 1.04 9.96
N ALA A 534 -27.53 1.32 11.24
CA ALA A 534 -27.47 2.67 11.79
C ALA A 534 -26.06 3.28 11.78
N THR A 535 -25.01 2.49 11.51
CA THR A 535 -23.63 2.96 11.35
C THR A 535 -23.28 3.25 9.89
N GLY A 536 -24.21 3.01 8.97
CA GLY A 536 -24.04 3.22 7.53
C GLY A 536 -23.23 2.13 6.84
N ASN A 537 -22.84 1.09 7.57
CA ASN A 537 -22.12 -0.08 7.08
C ASN A 537 -23.08 -1.12 6.52
N ALA A 538 -22.57 -2.05 5.71
CA ALA A 538 -23.38 -3.15 5.20
C ALA A 538 -24.03 -3.93 6.36
N PHE A 539 -25.36 -3.98 6.35
CA PHE A 539 -26.17 -4.71 7.32
C PHE A 539 -26.56 -6.08 6.77
N ALA A 540 -27.27 -6.09 5.63
CA ALA A 540 -27.72 -7.31 4.97
C ALA A 540 -27.36 -7.35 3.50
N ILE A 541 -27.06 -8.55 3.00
CA ILE A 541 -27.17 -8.89 1.58
C ILE A 541 -28.28 -9.93 1.42
N ILE A 542 -29.33 -9.54 0.70
CA ILE A 542 -30.54 -10.31 0.50
C ILE A 542 -30.58 -10.78 -0.94
N THR A 543 -30.67 -12.09 -1.18
CA THR A 543 -30.95 -12.61 -2.52
C THR A 543 -32.45 -12.50 -2.78
N LEU A 544 -32.87 -11.90 -3.89
CA LEU A 544 -34.29 -11.82 -4.23
C LEU A 544 -34.74 -13.12 -4.93
N GLY A 545 -35.91 -13.63 -4.56
CA GLY A 545 -36.49 -14.84 -5.14
C GLY A 545 -36.12 -16.14 -4.42
N SER A 546 -35.32 -16.09 -3.36
CA SER A 546 -35.14 -17.17 -2.39
C SER A 546 -35.40 -16.65 -0.97
N ASP A 547 -36.43 -17.21 -0.31
CA ASP A 547 -36.92 -16.69 0.99
C ASP A 547 -35.97 -16.97 2.18
N GLN A 548 -34.84 -17.65 1.97
CA GLN A 548 -33.93 -18.10 3.04
C GLN A 548 -32.47 -17.69 2.87
N ASP A 549 -32.16 -16.96 1.81
CA ASP A 549 -30.81 -16.54 1.52
C ASP A 549 -30.61 -15.10 2.02
N VAL A 550 -30.13 -14.95 3.25
CA VAL A 550 -29.78 -13.66 3.84
C VAL A 550 -28.52 -13.80 4.68
N THR A 551 -27.59 -12.85 4.53
CA THR A 551 -26.46 -12.67 5.44
C THR A 551 -26.62 -11.33 6.12
N GLU A 552 -26.65 -11.31 7.45
CA GLU A 552 -26.95 -10.13 8.27
C GLU A 552 -25.93 -9.93 9.40
N ILE A 553 -25.57 -8.67 9.64
CA ILE A 553 -24.76 -8.23 10.78
C ILE A 553 -25.68 -7.56 11.79
N LEU A 554 -25.94 -8.24 12.90
CA LEU A 554 -26.92 -7.80 13.88
C LEU A 554 -26.33 -6.87 14.95
N SER A 555 -25.03 -6.94 15.20
CA SER A 555 -24.38 -6.02 16.13
C SER A 555 -22.90 -5.78 15.85
N ARG A 556 -22.47 -4.58 16.24
CA ARG A 556 -21.10 -4.11 16.16
C ARG A 556 -20.73 -3.45 17.50
N ASP A 557 -19.43 -3.35 17.78
CA ASP A 557 -18.97 -2.51 18.89
C ASP A 557 -18.88 -1.02 18.49
N ALA A 558 -18.48 -0.16 19.42
CA ALA A 558 -18.35 1.28 19.20
C ALA A 558 -17.26 1.68 18.18
N ALA A 559 -16.37 0.75 17.80
CA ALA A 559 -15.43 0.94 16.69
C ALA A 559 -15.97 0.29 15.39
N HIS A 560 -17.26 -0.06 15.36
CA HIS A 560 -17.98 -0.68 14.25
C HIS A 560 -17.48 -2.07 13.85
N ARG A 561 -16.71 -2.75 14.70
CA ARG A 561 -16.27 -4.12 14.43
C ARG A 561 -17.41 -5.10 14.71
N VAL A 562 -17.56 -6.10 13.84
CA VAL A 562 -18.64 -7.08 13.93
C VAL A 562 -18.53 -7.91 15.21
N LEU A 563 -19.63 -8.00 15.96
CA LEU A 563 -19.74 -8.83 17.18
C LEU A 563 -20.64 -10.05 16.98
N TYR A 564 -21.72 -9.89 16.21
CA TYR A 564 -22.69 -10.95 15.96
C TYR A 564 -23.39 -10.74 14.62
N GLY A 565 -23.60 -11.84 13.90
CA GLY A 565 -24.42 -11.90 12.70
C GLY A 565 -24.82 -13.33 12.39
N TYR A 566 -25.56 -13.50 11.30
CA TYR A 566 -25.92 -14.82 10.80
C TYR A 566 -25.84 -14.86 9.28
N ASN A 567 -25.77 -16.07 8.76
CA ASN A 567 -25.81 -16.39 7.35
C ASN A 567 -26.73 -17.62 7.15
N PRO A 568 -26.97 -18.08 5.91
CA PRO A 568 -27.89 -19.19 5.66
C PRO A 568 -27.50 -20.51 6.34
N THR A 569 -26.25 -20.68 6.75
CA THR A 569 -25.75 -21.92 7.36
C THR A 569 -25.45 -21.80 8.85
N GLY A 570 -25.57 -20.62 9.46
CA GLY A 570 -25.39 -20.48 10.90
C GLY A 570 -25.24 -19.06 11.42
N ASP A 571 -25.24 -18.96 12.75
CA ASP A 571 -24.90 -17.76 13.50
C ASP A 571 -23.40 -17.68 13.78
N PHE A 572 -22.84 -16.48 13.81
CA PHE A 572 -21.43 -16.28 14.17
C PHE A 572 -21.24 -15.14 15.17
N TYR A 573 -20.31 -15.34 16.10
CA TYR A 573 -20.00 -14.42 17.19
C TYR A 573 -18.50 -14.17 17.27
N LEU A 574 -18.13 -12.91 17.42
CA LEU A 574 -16.75 -12.48 17.61
C LEU A 574 -16.60 -11.69 18.90
N ARG A 575 -15.47 -11.87 19.57
CA ARG A 575 -15.02 -10.98 20.65
C ARG A 575 -13.58 -10.56 20.39
N TYR A 576 -13.31 -9.29 20.68
CA TYR A 576 -11.99 -8.71 20.51
C TYR A 576 -11.32 -8.45 21.86
N ASP A 577 -10.00 -8.58 21.89
CA ASP A 577 -9.19 -8.15 23.01
C ASP A 577 -8.98 -6.63 23.04
N GLN A 578 -8.20 -6.17 24.01
CA GLN A 578 -7.88 -4.77 24.20
C GLN A 578 -7.09 -4.15 23.04
N ARG A 579 -6.33 -4.95 22.26
CA ARG A 579 -5.62 -4.54 21.03
C ARG A 579 -6.43 -4.72 19.74
N ALA A 580 -7.74 -4.96 19.85
CA ALA A 580 -8.62 -5.17 18.69
C ALA A 580 -8.39 -6.46 17.90
N ARG A 581 -7.70 -7.45 18.46
CA ARG A 581 -7.51 -8.78 17.86
C ARG A 581 -8.62 -9.72 18.30
N ILE A 582 -8.95 -10.73 17.50
CA ILE A 582 -10.05 -11.65 17.82
C ILE A 582 -9.61 -12.62 18.93
N GLU A 583 -10.17 -12.46 20.13
CA GLU A 583 -9.91 -13.37 21.26
C GLU A 583 -10.76 -14.63 21.15
N ARG A 584 -12.01 -14.50 20.70
CA ARG A 584 -12.97 -15.61 20.64
C ARG A 584 -13.81 -15.57 19.38
N PHE A 585 -14.04 -16.76 18.85
CA PHE A 585 -14.92 -16.99 17.73
C PHE A 585 -15.87 -18.15 18.04
N LYS A 586 -17.16 -17.99 17.76
CA LYS A 586 -18.18 -19.04 17.89
C LYS A 586 -19.02 -19.08 16.62
N PHE A 587 -19.28 -20.27 16.09
CA PHE A 587 -20.15 -20.50 14.94
C PHE A 587 -21.19 -21.57 15.30
N ASN A 588 -22.47 -21.20 15.30
CA ASN A 588 -23.58 -22.12 15.46
C ASN A 588 -24.06 -22.56 14.09
N GLU A 589 -23.53 -23.66 13.60
CA GLU A 589 -23.92 -24.22 12.32
C GLU A 589 -25.33 -24.83 12.41
N TYR A 590 -26.21 -24.44 11.49
CA TYR A 590 -27.55 -24.99 11.33
C TYR A 590 -27.54 -26.35 10.65
N GLU A 591 -28.62 -27.12 10.81
CA GLU A 591 -28.79 -28.37 10.07
C GLU A 591 -28.93 -28.09 8.56
N SER A 592 -28.18 -28.81 7.74
CA SER A 592 -28.28 -28.73 6.28
C SER A 592 -27.95 -30.07 5.62
N PRO A 593 -28.42 -30.34 4.40
CA PRO A 593 -27.97 -31.52 3.66
C PRO A 593 -26.43 -31.60 3.52
N ALA A 594 -25.76 -30.44 3.41
CA ALA A 594 -24.32 -30.35 3.25
C ALA A 594 -23.51 -30.82 4.48
N ASN A 595 -24.08 -30.71 5.68
CA ASN A 595 -23.48 -31.25 6.92
C ASN A 595 -24.12 -32.55 7.40
N GLY A 596 -24.93 -33.20 6.57
CA GLY A 596 -25.61 -34.45 6.92
C GLY A 596 -26.77 -34.28 7.89
N GLY A 597 -27.38 -33.10 7.94
CA GLY A 597 -28.54 -32.80 8.80
C GLY A 597 -28.20 -32.71 10.28
N ILE A 598 -26.99 -32.24 10.59
CA ILE A 598 -26.49 -32.20 11.97
C ILE A 598 -26.23 -30.77 12.38
N ARG A 599 -26.63 -30.46 13.61
CA ARG A 599 -26.38 -29.17 14.23
C ARG A 599 -25.11 -29.17 15.08
N ARG A 600 -24.26 -28.15 14.90
CA ARG A 600 -22.95 -28.08 15.57
C ARG A 600 -22.65 -26.68 16.10
N VAL A 601 -21.92 -26.63 17.21
CA VAL A 601 -21.39 -25.38 17.76
C VAL A 601 -19.88 -25.48 17.76
N PHE A 602 -19.23 -24.73 16.88
CA PHE A 602 -17.78 -24.57 16.81
C PHE A 602 -17.35 -23.37 17.66
N LYS A 603 -16.34 -23.54 18.50
CA LYS A 603 -15.78 -22.47 19.33
C LYS A 603 -14.27 -22.47 19.20
N VAL A 604 -13.69 -21.28 19.14
CA VAL A 604 -12.23 -21.09 19.12
C VAL A 604 -11.85 -19.97 20.06
N ARG A 605 -10.78 -20.19 20.82
CA ARG A 605 -10.09 -19.16 21.59
C ARG A 605 -8.68 -18.99 21.05
N PHE A 606 -8.29 -17.73 20.88
CA PHE A 606 -6.95 -17.33 20.45
C PHE A 606 -6.22 -16.74 21.65
N GLY A 607 -4.98 -17.20 21.87
CA GLY A 607 -4.06 -16.57 22.80
C GLY A 607 -2.90 -15.95 22.02
N TYR A 608 -2.55 -14.74 22.41
CA TYR A 608 -1.52 -13.94 21.74
C TYR A 608 -0.30 -13.73 22.63
N SER A 609 0.88 -13.71 22.04
CA SER A 609 2.08 -13.17 22.68
C SER A 609 2.01 -11.65 22.80
N PRO A 610 2.88 -11.05 23.63
CA PRO A 610 3.02 -9.60 23.72
C PRO A 610 3.19 -8.92 22.36
N ASP A 611 3.99 -9.52 21.46
CA ASP A 611 4.36 -9.00 20.12
C ASP A 611 3.26 -9.14 19.05
N GLY A 612 2.04 -9.49 19.44
CA GLY A 612 0.95 -9.59 18.46
C GLY A 612 0.71 -10.99 17.88
N ARG A 613 1.67 -11.91 17.98
CA ARG A 613 1.57 -13.22 17.32
C ARG A 613 0.60 -14.15 18.03
N VAL A 614 -0.13 -14.98 17.28
CA VAL A 614 -0.97 -16.03 17.87
C VAL A 614 -0.05 -17.14 18.37
N VAL A 615 -0.04 -17.39 19.67
CA VAL A 615 0.77 -18.45 20.32
C VAL A 615 -0.04 -19.66 20.77
N SER A 616 -1.36 -19.51 20.83
CA SER A 616 -2.24 -20.65 21.11
C SER A 616 -3.57 -20.49 20.40
N ARG A 617 -4.13 -21.63 19.97
CA ARG A 617 -5.50 -21.72 19.50
C ARG A 617 -6.11 -23.00 20.04
N THR A 618 -7.20 -22.88 20.77
CA THR A 618 -7.93 -24.03 21.30
C THR A 618 -9.33 -24.02 20.75
N GLY A 619 -9.78 -25.16 20.22
CA GLY A 619 -11.08 -25.28 19.57
C GLY A 619 -11.87 -26.46 20.09
N THR A 620 -13.18 -26.28 20.14
CA THR A 620 -14.13 -27.33 20.50
C THR A 620 -15.29 -27.35 19.52
N VAL A 621 -15.89 -28.53 19.36
CA VAL A 621 -17.14 -28.72 18.63
C VAL A 621 -18.11 -29.49 19.52
N ALA A 622 -19.33 -28.99 19.67
CA ALA A 622 -20.40 -29.72 20.31
C ALA A 622 -21.46 -30.15 19.29
N LYS A 623 -21.99 -31.37 19.45
CA LYS A 623 -23.12 -31.89 18.67
C LYS A 623 -24.41 -31.60 19.44
N ASN A 624 -25.42 -31.04 18.75
CA ASN A 624 -26.75 -30.70 19.27
C ASN A 624 -26.85 -29.45 20.16
N GLY A 625 -26.19 -28.35 19.79
CA GLY A 625 -26.51 -27.05 20.41
C GLY A 625 -27.82 -26.50 19.86
N ASN A 626 -28.87 -26.44 20.68
CA ASN A 626 -30.08 -25.66 20.36
C ASN A 626 -29.73 -24.16 20.33
N VAL A 627 -30.34 -23.33 19.45
CA VAL A 627 -30.07 -21.86 19.38
C VAL A 627 -30.36 -21.21 20.75
N LEU A 628 -31.33 -21.79 21.47
CA LEU A 628 -31.92 -21.22 22.68
C LEU A 628 -31.38 -21.83 23.98
N ASP A 629 -30.54 -22.87 23.91
CA ASP A 629 -30.04 -23.55 25.10
C ASP A 629 -28.67 -22.98 25.49
N LEU A 630 -28.56 -22.50 26.73
CA LEU A 630 -27.31 -21.99 27.29
C LEU A 630 -26.28 -23.13 27.51
N ASN A 631 -26.73 -24.38 27.45
CA ASN A 631 -25.88 -25.56 27.42
C ASN A 631 -25.63 -25.95 25.97
N ASP A 632 -24.51 -25.47 25.42
CA ASP A 632 -24.04 -25.70 24.04
C ASP A 632 -23.80 -27.18 23.66
N GLY A 633 -24.24 -28.16 24.46
CA GLY A 633 -23.85 -29.57 24.39
C GLY A 633 -22.48 -29.84 25.04
N THR A 634 -22.02 -31.09 24.97
CA THR A 634 -20.68 -31.45 25.45
C THR A 634 -19.64 -31.00 24.44
N ASP A 635 -18.80 -30.03 24.83
CA ASP A 635 -17.68 -29.55 24.02
C ASP A 635 -16.64 -30.67 23.82
N ILE A 636 -16.44 -31.09 22.57
CA ILE A 636 -15.41 -32.06 22.18
C ILE A 636 -14.20 -31.28 21.65
N PRO A 637 -13.00 -31.42 22.24
CA PRO A 637 -11.79 -30.81 21.71
C PRO A 637 -11.46 -31.30 20.30
N ILE A 638 -10.97 -30.41 19.44
CA ILE A 638 -10.60 -30.71 18.04
C ILE A 638 -9.16 -30.28 17.75
N SER A 639 -8.56 -30.88 16.71
CA SER A 639 -7.16 -30.61 16.34
C SER A 639 -6.98 -29.24 15.70
N SER A 640 -5.75 -28.71 15.70
CA SER A 640 -5.42 -27.45 15.02
C SER A 640 -5.82 -27.45 13.53
N ASP A 641 -5.65 -28.58 12.84
CA ASP A 641 -6.02 -28.75 11.43
C ASP A 641 -7.54 -28.66 11.23
N GLU A 642 -8.31 -29.32 12.11
CA GLU A 642 -9.76 -29.24 12.06
C GLU A 642 -10.24 -27.80 12.32
N ILE A 643 -9.62 -27.10 13.28
CA ILE A 643 -9.93 -25.69 13.53
C ILE A 643 -9.59 -24.84 12.29
N ASN A 644 -8.51 -25.14 11.54
CA ASN A 644 -8.16 -24.41 10.32
C ASN A 644 -9.23 -24.65 9.26
N GLN A 645 -9.63 -25.90 9.06
CA GLN A 645 -10.67 -26.25 8.10
C GLN A 645 -12.00 -25.56 8.41
N TRP A 646 -12.40 -25.49 9.69
CA TRP A 646 -13.58 -24.72 10.09
C TRP A 646 -13.44 -23.23 9.79
N ILE A 647 -12.31 -22.62 10.13
CA ILE A 647 -12.07 -21.18 9.89
C ILE A 647 -11.96 -20.88 8.41
N ASP A 648 -11.36 -21.76 7.62
CA ASP A 648 -11.25 -21.62 6.17
C ASP A 648 -12.61 -21.81 5.52
N ASN A 649 -13.41 -22.79 5.93
CA ASN A 649 -14.79 -22.92 5.47
C ASN A 649 -15.62 -21.69 5.83
N TYR A 650 -15.40 -21.10 7.01
CA TYR A 650 -16.03 -19.85 7.44
C TYR A 650 -15.58 -18.67 6.56
N ASN A 651 -14.27 -18.44 6.43
CA ASN A 651 -13.70 -17.32 5.66
C ASN A 651 -13.95 -17.45 4.15
N TYR A 652 -14.08 -18.68 3.63
CA TYR A 652 -14.04 -19.01 2.20
C TYR A 652 -15.19 -19.89 1.66
N GLY A 653 -16.23 -20.28 2.38
CA GLY A 653 -17.45 -20.88 1.80
C GLY A 653 -18.63 -19.92 1.56
N ASP A 654 -19.25 -19.94 0.37
CA ASP A 654 -20.42 -19.10 -0.03
C ASP A 654 -21.57 -19.19 0.99
N SER A 655 -21.70 -20.40 1.54
CA SER A 655 -22.55 -20.82 2.63
C SER A 655 -21.65 -21.68 3.52
N PRO A 656 -21.03 -21.11 4.57
CA PRO A 656 -19.98 -21.77 5.32
C PRO A 656 -20.54 -23.00 6.07
N VAL A 657 -20.15 -24.18 5.62
CA VAL A 657 -20.52 -25.46 6.23
C VAL A 657 -19.30 -26.00 6.95
N GLY A 658 -19.47 -26.56 8.14
CA GLY A 658 -18.38 -27.21 8.84
C GLY A 658 -17.84 -28.42 8.07
N PRO A 659 -16.67 -28.96 8.45
CA PRO A 659 -16.13 -30.18 7.86
C PRO A 659 -17.17 -31.33 7.86
N PRO A 660 -17.08 -32.31 6.94
CA PRO A 660 -17.96 -33.48 6.93
C PRO A 660 -18.19 -34.14 8.31
N ALA A 661 -19.43 -34.57 8.58
CA ALA A 661 -19.85 -35.07 9.90
C ALA A 661 -19.11 -36.32 10.42
N ASN A 662 -18.48 -37.07 9.50
CA ASN A 662 -17.66 -38.24 9.79
C ASN A 662 -16.20 -37.91 10.15
N LEU A 663 -15.79 -36.64 10.01
CA LEU A 663 -14.49 -36.15 10.49
C LEU A 663 -14.52 -35.80 11.99
N GLN A 664 -15.19 -36.62 12.82
CA GLN A 664 -14.89 -36.60 14.25
C GLN A 664 -13.58 -37.35 14.49
N GLY A 665 -12.48 -36.61 14.57
CA GLY A 665 -11.17 -37.20 14.86
C GLY A 665 -10.45 -37.77 13.65
N ALA A 666 -10.28 -36.96 12.59
CA ALA A 666 -9.25 -37.26 11.60
C ALA A 666 -7.86 -36.99 12.19
N SER A 667 -7.29 -38.00 12.84
CA SER A 667 -5.84 -38.06 13.00
C SER A 667 -5.22 -38.34 11.62
N ARG A 668 -4.64 -37.30 11.02
CA ARG A 668 -3.63 -37.32 9.95
C ARG A 668 -4.15 -37.29 8.51
N LEU A 669 -4.29 -36.08 7.97
CA LEU A 669 -3.93 -35.74 6.60
C LEU A 669 -3.37 -34.31 6.62
N LEU A 670 -2.16 -34.14 6.06
CA LEU A 670 -1.28 -32.96 6.13
C LEU A 670 -0.36 -33.01 7.34
N GLY A 671 0.88 -33.46 7.12
CA GLY A 671 1.92 -33.39 8.13
C GLY A 671 2.18 -31.93 8.48
N ASP A 672 2.41 -31.69 9.77
CA ASP A 672 2.87 -30.44 10.37
C ASP A 672 3.79 -29.69 9.40
N ASN A 673 3.40 -28.46 9.03
CA ASN A 673 4.25 -27.33 8.64
C ASN A 673 3.34 -26.10 8.37
N PHE A 674 3.14 -25.30 9.42
CA PHE A 674 2.79 -23.87 9.50
C PHE A 674 2.26 -23.09 8.27
N LEU A 675 0.95 -23.12 8.02
CA LEU A 675 0.25 -21.95 7.43
C LEU A 675 0.07 -20.88 8.50
N GLY A 676 0.48 -19.65 8.17
CA GLY A 676 0.29 -18.46 9.00
C GLY A 676 -1.09 -18.49 9.64
N THR A 677 -1.16 -18.25 10.96
CA THR A 677 -2.36 -18.44 11.76
C THR A 677 -3.52 -17.72 11.10
N SER A 678 -4.37 -18.47 10.39
CA SER A 678 -5.57 -17.98 9.72
C SER A 678 -6.41 -17.34 10.82
N THR A 679 -6.30 -16.02 10.94
CA THR A 679 -7.14 -15.23 11.83
C THR A 679 -8.51 -15.21 11.19
N VAL A 680 -9.54 -15.54 11.98
CA VAL A 680 -10.93 -15.38 11.58
C VAL A 680 -11.08 -13.99 10.95
N CYS A 681 -11.56 -13.93 9.71
CA CYS A 681 -11.75 -12.66 9.08
C CYS A 681 -13.10 -12.10 9.51
N SER A 682 -13.07 -11.06 10.34
CA SER A 682 -14.25 -10.43 10.96
C SER A 682 -15.29 -9.90 9.96
N GLY A 683 -14.91 -9.74 8.69
CA GLY A 683 -15.78 -9.28 7.60
C GLY A 683 -15.83 -10.21 6.37
N CYS A 684 -15.22 -11.40 6.39
CA CYS A 684 -15.09 -12.23 5.19
C CYS A 684 -16.33 -13.05 4.82
N HIS A 685 -17.42 -13.02 5.62
CA HIS A 685 -18.67 -13.73 5.31
C HIS A 685 -19.37 -13.24 4.06
N PHE A 686 -19.00 -12.06 3.61
CA PHE A 686 -19.45 -11.60 2.34
C PHE A 686 -18.59 -12.17 1.17
N SER A 687 -17.36 -12.67 1.40
CA SER A 687 -16.34 -13.04 0.38
C SER A 687 -16.10 -14.53 0.12
N ALA A 688 -16.82 -15.42 0.74
CA ALA A 688 -16.33 -16.76 0.91
C ALA A 688 -16.61 -17.61 -0.36
N GLY A 689 -15.60 -18.02 -1.17
CA GLY A 689 -15.68 -19.17 -2.11
C GLY A 689 -15.21 -19.01 -3.56
N LEU A 690 -14.22 -19.81 -3.95
CA LEU A 690 -13.58 -19.86 -5.28
C LEU A 690 -13.89 -21.16 -6.05
N ILE A 691 -14.84 -21.97 -5.60
CA ILE A 691 -15.14 -23.29 -6.17
C ILE A 691 -16.66 -23.52 -6.13
N ASP A 692 -17.29 -23.50 -7.31
CA ASP A 692 -18.67 -23.88 -7.65
C ASP A 692 -19.82 -23.42 -6.70
N GLY A 693 -20.44 -22.26 -7.01
CA GLY A 693 -21.60 -21.74 -6.25
C GLY A 693 -22.15 -20.35 -6.63
N GLY A 694 -21.40 -19.54 -7.39
CA GLY A 694 -21.89 -18.64 -8.46
C GLY A 694 -22.57 -17.29 -8.14
N LEU A 695 -23.30 -17.08 -7.05
CA LEU A 695 -24.31 -15.98 -7.03
C LEU A 695 -24.11 -14.91 -5.93
N ARG A 696 -24.05 -15.25 -4.65
CA ARG A 696 -23.87 -14.25 -3.55
C ARG A 696 -22.47 -13.63 -3.50
N VAL A 697 -21.46 -14.47 -3.74
CA VAL A 697 -20.04 -14.09 -3.78
C VAL A 697 -19.76 -13.03 -4.82
N LEU A 698 -20.53 -13.02 -5.91
CA LEU A 698 -20.36 -12.07 -6.99
C LEU A 698 -20.78 -10.66 -6.56
N VAL A 699 -21.85 -10.50 -5.79
CA VAL A 699 -22.28 -9.17 -5.30
C VAL A 699 -21.36 -8.60 -4.27
N TYR A 700 -20.76 -9.42 -3.41
CA TYR A 700 -19.69 -8.90 -2.56
C TYR A 700 -18.39 -8.69 -3.31
N ARG A 701 -18.03 -9.54 -4.28
CA ARG A 701 -16.95 -9.21 -5.21
C ARG A 701 -17.25 -7.88 -5.87
N LEU A 702 -18.49 -7.53 -6.21
CA LEU A 702 -18.85 -6.21 -6.72
C LEU A 702 -18.75 -5.11 -5.63
N LEU A 703 -19.13 -5.39 -4.38
CA LEU A 703 -18.95 -4.46 -3.25
C LEU A 703 -17.49 -4.25 -2.86
N GLN A 704 -16.62 -5.25 -3.01
CA GLN A 704 -15.18 -5.13 -2.74
C GLN A 704 -14.38 -4.78 -3.98
N ASN A 705 -14.89 -5.07 -5.18
CA ASN A 705 -14.25 -4.72 -6.43
C ASN A 705 -14.27 -3.20 -6.50
N PRO A 706 -13.11 -2.58 -6.38
CA PRO A 706 -13.05 -1.14 -6.28
C PRO A 706 -13.49 -0.45 -7.58
N VAL A 707 -13.52 -1.16 -8.73
CA VAL A 707 -14.19 -0.73 -9.99
C VAL A 707 -15.68 -0.43 -9.77
N VAL A 708 -16.33 -1.21 -8.93
CA VAL A 708 -17.78 -1.19 -8.75
C VAL A 708 -18.19 -0.43 -7.49
N ARG A 709 -17.36 -0.49 -6.43
CA ARG A 709 -17.56 0.31 -5.21
C ARG A 709 -17.17 1.78 -5.37
N TYR A 710 -16.13 2.06 -6.14
CA TYR A 710 -15.51 3.40 -6.22
C TYR A 710 -15.44 3.98 -7.64
N GLY A 711 -15.84 3.24 -8.68
CA GLY A 711 -15.49 3.62 -10.06
C GLY A 711 -14.02 3.28 -10.35
N ILE A 712 -13.66 3.19 -11.63
CA ILE A 712 -12.53 2.39 -12.12
C ILE A 712 -11.12 2.99 -11.88
N GLY A 713 -11.00 3.97 -11.00
CA GLY A 713 -9.71 4.38 -10.46
C GLY A 713 -8.84 3.20 -9.97
N GLN A 714 -9.47 2.10 -9.56
CA GLN A 714 -8.79 0.86 -9.18
C GLN A 714 -8.85 -0.32 -10.17
N GLY A 715 -9.66 -0.28 -11.23
CA GLY A 715 -9.54 -1.29 -12.31
C GLY A 715 -8.41 -0.93 -13.27
N ALA A 716 -8.18 0.37 -13.48
CA ALA A 716 -6.92 0.88 -13.98
C ALA A 716 -5.77 0.42 -13.08
N ARG A 717 -5.95 0.34 -11.75
CA ARG A 717 -5.01 -0.29 -10.81
C ARG A 717 -4.90 -1.81 -10.96
N LYS A 718 -5.87 -2.59 -11.45
CA LYS A 718 -5.64 -4.03 -11.70
C LYS A 718 -4.82 -4.29 -12.97
N VAL A 719 -5.08 -3.52 -14.02
CA VAL A 719 -4.21 -3.46 -15.22
C VAL A 719 -2.87 -2.79 -14.88
N ALA A 720 -2.87 -1.87 -13.92
CA ALA A 720 -1.69 -1.25 -13.31
C ALA A 720 -1.20 -1.97 -12.03
N GLU A 721 -1.69 -3.16 -11.70
CA GLU A 721 -1.14 -4.01 -10.64
C GLU A 721 -0.05 -4.88 -11.30
N ASN A 722 -0.16 -5.09 -12.62
CA ASN A 722 0.98 -5.36 -13.50
C ASN A 722 1.97 -4.17 -13.66
N TRP A 723 1.58 -2.96 -13.27
CA TRP A 723 2.46 -1.77 -13.21
C TRP A 723 3.12 -1.62 -11.84
N GLU A 724 2.53 -2.21 -10.80
CA GLU A 724 3.18 -2.52 -9.52
C GLU A 724 4.08 -3.76 -9.62
N ARG A 725 4.36 -4.29 -10.81
CA ARG A 725 5.43 -5.29 -10.97
C ARG A 725 6.82 -4.71 -10.66
N ILE A 726 6.92 -3.38 -10.58
CA ILE A 726 8.02 -2.66 -9.94
C ILE A 726 8.03 -2.86 -8.39
N LYS A 727 6.88 -3.11 -7.75
CA LYS A 727 6.83 -3.62 -6.36
C LYS A 727 7.24 -5.08 -6.27
N GLU A 728 7.00 -5.90 -7.30
CA GLU A 728 7.60 -7.25 -7.36
C GLU A 728 9.13 -7.21 -7.52
N MET A 729 9.71 -6.17 -8.13
CA MET A 729 11.17 -5.95 -8.14
C MET A 729 11.76 -5.66 -6.75
N CYS A 730 10.91 -5.39 -5.76
CA CYS A 730 11.31 -5.06 -4.39
C CYS A 730 11.10 -6.21 -3.40
N LYS A 731 10.84 -7.44 -3.89
CA LYS A 731 11.26 -8.59 -3.11
C LYS A 731 12.80 -8.63 -3.20
N PRO A 732 13.58 -8.33 -2.14
CA PRO A 732 14.82 -9.08 -1.99
C PRO A 732 14.40 -10.52 -2.16
N ALA A 733 15.05 -11.27 -3.05
CA ALA A 733 14.61 -12.60 -3.35
C ALA A 733 14.43 -13.36 -2.02
N ALA A 734 13.18 -13.54 -1.62
CA ALA A 734 12.64 -14.04 -0.35
C ALA A 734 11.14 -13.86 -0.56
N GLU A 735 10.29 -14.86 -0.62
CA GLU A 735 10.27 -16.25 -0.16
C GLU A 735 9.50 -16.99 -1.28
N THR A 736 9.85 -18.14 -1.85
CA THR A 736 10.60 -19.34 -1.47
C THR A 736 11.17 -19.94 -2.77
N GLU A 737 12.47 -20.13 -2.87
CA GLU A 737 13.04 -20.97 -3.92
C GLU A 737 14.10 -21.84 -3.25
N VAL A 738 13.83 -23.14 -3.19
CA VAL A 738 14.74 -24.13 -2.61
C VAL A 738 15.81 -24.41 -3.65
N ASP A 739 17.07 -24.35 -3.22
CA ASP A 739 18.22 -24.58 -4.09
C ASP A 739 18.06 -25.91 -4.87
N GLY A 740 18.08 -25.80 -6.20
CA GLY A 740 17.94 -26.93 -7.13
C GLY A 740 16.57 -27.15 -7.76
N ILE A 741 15.48 -26.45 -7.40
CA ILE A 741 14.13 -26.62 -7.98
C ILE A 741 13.91 -25.66 -9.16
N PRO A 742 13.47 -26.13 -10.35
CA PRO A 742 13.24 -25.26 -11.51
C PRO A 742 12.09 -24.25 -11.27
N PRO A 743 12.05 -23.14 -12.02
CA PRO A 743 11.02 -22.11 -11.86
C PRO A 743 9.60 -22.65 -12.09
N GLY A 744 8.71 -22.37 -11.16
CA GLY A 744 7.29 -22.73 -11.14
C GLY A 744 6.70 -22.17 -9.84
N ARG A 745 5.40 -21.86 -9.77
CA ARG A 745 4.80 -21.26 -8.57
C ARG A 745 4.77 -22.30 -7.43
N ILE A 746 5.87 -22.35 -6.68
CA ILE A 746 5.97 -23.16 -5.47
C ILE A 746 5.13 -22.46 -4.39
N THR A 747 4.00 -23.06 -4.03
CA THR A 747 3.31 -22.74 -2.78
C THR A 747 3.81 -23.72 -1.73
N SER A 748 4.93 -23.40 -1.08
CA SER A 748 5.36 -24.21 0.07
C SER A 748 5.97 -23.36 1.15
N GLU A 749 5.36 -23.42 2.33
CA GLU A 749 6.06 -23.22 3.58
C GLU A 749 7.30 -24.10 3.68
N TYR A 750 8.34 -23.48 4.18
CA TYR A 750 9.63 -24.09 4.42
C TYR A 750 9.71 -24.56 5.88
N THR A 751 10.23 -25.76 6.10
CA THR A 751 10.66 -26.18 7.44
C THR A 751 11.95 -26.98 7.33
N ASP A 752 13.00 -26.47 7.96
CA ASP A 752 14.26 -27.16 8.14
C ASP A 752 14.21 -27.89 9.49
N ILE A 753 14.26 -29.22 9.47
CA ILE A 753 14.39 -30.04 10.68
C ILE A 753 15.77 -30.66 10.65
N THR A 754 16.78 -29.91 11.11
CA THR A 754 18.09 -30.48 11.40
C THR A 754 18.06 -31.18 12.75
N THR A 755 17.56 -32.42 12.75
CA THR A 755 18.09 -33.51 13.58
C THR A 755 17.59 -34.85 13.06
N GLY A 756 18.43 -35.56 12.30
CA GLY A 756 18.27 -36.99 12.02
C GLY A 756 17.38 -37.38 10.84
N GLY A 757 17.94 -37.34 9.62
CA GLY A 757 17.65 -38.30 8.55
C GLY A 757 16.23 -38.38 7.95
N SER A 758 16.07 -37.75 6.78
CA SER A 758 15.34 -38.22 5.57
C SER A 758 13.94 -37.66 5.29
N VAL A 759 13.89 -36.92 4.17
CA VAL A 759 12.77 -36.50 3.30
C VAL A 759 12.14 -35.13 3.59
N ARG A 760 12.42 -34.16 2.71
CA ARG A 760 11.67 -32.89 2.58
C ARG A 760 10.49 -33.08 1.61
N ASN A 761 9.27 -32.67 1.98
CA ASN A 761 8.11 -32.75 1.08
C ASN A 761 7.73 -31.35 0.58
N ILE A 762 7.59 -31.18 -0.74
CA ILE A 762 7.26 -29.90 -1.40
C ILE A 762 6.01 -30.08 -2.25
N ARG A 763 5.19 -29.03 -2.37
CA ARG A 763 4.03 -28.97 -3.27
C ARG A 763 4.25 -27.88 -4.32
N THR A 764 3.76 -28.15 -5.52
CA THR A 764 3.77 -27.22 -6.66
C THR A 764 2.34 -26.99 -7.13
N ASP A 765 2.08 -25.89 -7.84
CA ASP A 765 0.85 -25.70 -8.62
C ASP A 765 1.01 -26.14 -10.09
N VAL A 766 2.24 -26.45 -10.52
CA VAL A 766 2.56 -26.95 -11.87
C VAL A 766 2.45 -28.48 -11.97
N GLY A 767 1.68 -28.98 -12.95
CA GLY A 767 1.51 -30.41 -13.21
C GLY A 767 2.74 -31.07 -13.85
N LYS A 768 2.72 -32.41 -14.00
CA LYS A 768 3.88 -33.21 -14.46
C LYS A 768 4.52 -32.70 -15.75
N ALA A 769 3.73 -32.47 -16.79
CA ALA A 769 4.25 -32.10 -18.11
C ALA A 769 4.95 -30.74 -18.10
N GLU A 770 4.39 -29.76 -17.38
CA GLU A 770 4.99 -28.44 -17.20
C GLU A 770 6.26 -28.52 -16.33
N PHE A 771 6.23 -29.32 -15.27
CA PHE A 771 7.39 -29.55 -14.41
C PHE A 771 8.59 -30.15 -15.18
N GLU A 772 8.32 -31.13 -16.05
CA GLU A 772 9.35 -31.76 -16.90
C GLU A 772 9.90 -30.78 -17.96
N ALA A 773 9.04 -29.95 -18.56
CA ALA A 773 9.46 -28.92 -19.50
C ALA A 773 10.39 -27.89 -18.81
N ASN A 774 10.05 -27.46 -17.60
CA ASN A 774 10.85 -26.49 -16.85
C ASN A 774 12.23 -27.06 -16.45
N LEU A 775 12.33 -28.37 -16.21
CA LEU A 775 13.62 -29.05 -15.96
C LEU A 775 14.52 -29.02 -17.20
N VAL A 776 13.96 -29.30 -18.37
CA VAL A 776 14.70 -29.25 -19.65
C VAL A 776 15.14 -27.82 -19.95
N GLU A 777 14.26 -26.84 -19.77
CA GLU A 777 14.58 -25.41 -19.94
C GLU A 777 15.68 -24.95 -18.96
N SER A 778 15.70 -25.50 -17.74
CA SER A 778 16.73 -25.27 -16.73
C SER A 778 18.05 -26.01 -17.02
N GLY A 779 18.17 -26.66 -18.19
CA GLY A 779 19.39 -27.32 -18.66
C GLY A 779 19.62 -28.71 -18.08
N TYR A 780 18.59 -29.37 -17.55
CA TYR A 780 18.68 -30.79 -17.19
C TYR A 780 18.50 -31.69 -18.42
N VAL A 781 19.30 -32.76 -18.49
CA VAL A 781 19.19 -33.76 -19.56
C VAL A 781 18.24 -34.87 -19.14
N GLN A 782 17.19 -35.10 -19.93
CA GLN A 782 16.21 -36.17 -19.72
C GLN A 782 16.73 -37.53 -20.19
N SER A 783 16.42 -38.56 -19.43
CA SER A 783 16.66 -39.97 -19.73
C SER A 783 15.56 -40.82 -19.09
N LEU A 784 15.37 -42.06 -19.52
CA LEU A 784 14.38 -42.95 -18.92
C LEU A 784 15.03 -43.83 -17.83
N SER A 785 14.29 -44.15 -16.77
CA SER A 785 14.72 -45.14 -15.79
C SER A 785 14.89 -46.52 -16.43
N LYS A 786 15.74 -47.37 -15.83
CA LYS A 786 16.04 -48.72 -16.35
C LYS A 786 14.80 -49.62 -16.48
N ASP A 787 13.78 -49.39 -15.66
CA ASP A 787 12.50 -50.10 -15.70
C ASP A 787 11.44 -49.43 -16.58
N GLY A 788 11.77 -48.29 -17.19
CA GLY A 788 10.90 -47.52 -18.10
C GLY A 788 9.71 -46.85 -17.43
N ARG A 789 9.69 -46.74 -16.09
CA ARG A 789 8.55 -46.25 -15.31
C ARG A 789 8.72 -44.82 -14.78
N ALA A 790 9.88 -44.20 -14.99
CA ALA A 790 10.18 -42.86 -14.51
C ALA A 790 11.03 -42.06 -15.50
N ASP A 791 10.76 -40.77 -15.59
CA ASP A 791 11.59 -39.80 -16.29
C ASP A 791 12.71 -39.30 -15.35
N ILE A 792 13.96 -39.39 -15.77
CA ILE A 792 15.14 -39.00 -14.99
C ILE A 792 15.79 -37.79 -15.65
N PHE A 793 15.88 -36.67 -14.93
CA PHE A 793 16.54 -35.44 -15.39
C PHE A 793 17.81 -35.21 -14.58
N SER A 794 18.96 -35.02 -15.22
CA SER A 794 20.25 -34.84 -14.51
C SER A 794 21.03 -33.60 -14.98
N LYS A 795 21.70 -32.92 -14.05
CA LYS A 795 22.55 -31.75 -14.30
C LYS A 795 23.59 -31.59 -13.19
N ASP A 796 24.86 -31.45 -13.53
CA ASP A 796 25.97 -31.15 -12.59
C ASP A 796 26.01 -32.04 -11.33
N GLY A 797 25.69 -33.33 -11.49
CA GLY A 797 25.65 -34.31 -10.39
C GLY A 797 24.34 -34.36 -9.61
N ALA A 798 23.42 -33.39 -9.82
CA ALA A 798 22.07 -33.41 -9.29
C ALA A 798 21.10 -34.16 -10.22
N ARG A 799 20.03 -34.73 -9.67
CA ARG A 799 19.08 -35.59 -10.38
C ARG A 799 17.65 -35.45 -9.88
N TYR A 800 16.71 -35.32 -10.80
CA TYR A 800 15.28 -35.51 -10.61
C TYR A 800 14.83 -36.89 -11.12
N THR A 801 13.88 -37.49 -10.44
CA THR A 801 13.15 -38.69 -10.89
C THR A 801 11.66 -38.43 -10.80
N VAL A 802 11.00 -38.25 -11.94
CA VAL A 802 9.58 -37.92 -12.07
C VAL A 802 8.79 -39.18 -12.42
N ARG A 803 7.68 -39.42 -11.74
CA ARG A 803 6.87 -40.64 -11.84
C ARG A 803 5.38 -40.31 -11.88
N GLU A 804 4.65 -41.09 -12.67
CA GLU A 804 3.22 -41.30 -12.46
C GLU A 804 3.04 -42.29 -11.32
N ASP A 805 2.78 -41.81 -10.11
CA ASP A 805 2.67 -42.69 -8.95
C ASP A 805 1.24 -43.22 -8.80
N SER A 806 1.02 -44.46 -9.26
CA SER A 806 -0.28 -45.12 -9.27
C SER A 806 -0.85 -45.41 -7.87
N ASN A 807 0.01 -45.46 -6.84
CA ASN A 807 -0.41 -45.73 -5.46
C ASN A 807 -0.72 -44.45 -4.66
N ALA A 808 -0.15 -43.31 -5.05
CA ALA A 808 -0.39 -42.02 -4.39
C ALA A 808 -1.59 -41.26 -4.99
N GLY A 809 -1.99 -41.61 -6.23
CA GLY A 809 -3.12 -40.97 -6.91
C GLY A 809 -2.79 -39.61 -7.52
N TYR A 810 -1.50 -39.25 -7.64
CA TYR A 810 -0.99 -38.02 -8.26
C TYR A 810 0.48 -38.21 -8.71
N PRO A 811 0.96 -37.46 -9.72
CA PRO A 811 2.37 -37.53 -10.12
C PRO A 811 3.32 -37.00 -9.04
N THR A 812 4.54 -37.53 -9.00
CA THR A 812 5.57 -37.12 -8.02
C THR A 812 6.92 -36.92 -8.69
N ALA A 813 7.74 -36.04 -8.14
CA ALA A 813 9.13 -35.88 -8.50
C ALA A 813 10.03 -36.02 -7.27
N GLU A 814 11.12 -36.76 -7.39
CA GLU A 814 12.12 -36.90 -6.32
C GLU A 814 13.43 -36.23 -6.74
N TYR A 815 13.94 -35.30 -5.93
CA TYR A 815 15.22 -34.61 -6.16
C TYR A 815 16.34 -35.18 -5.29
N VAL A 816 17.49 -35.32 -5.94
CA VAL A 816 18.78 -35.71 -5.37
C VAL A 816 19.79 -34.62 -5.73
N PRO A 817 20.34 -33.84 -4.77
CA PRO A 817 21.39 -32.88 -5.03
C PRO A 817 22.73 -33.59 -5.30
N ALA A 818 23.66 -32.84 -5.90
CA ALA A 818 24.99 -33.34 -6.23
C ALA A 818 25.74 -33.86 -5.00
N GLY A 819 26.29 -35.07 -5.08
CA GLY A 819 27.07 -35.70 -4.00
C GLY A 819 26.24 -36.34 -2.88
N ALA A 820 24.90 -36.31 -2.93
CA ALA A 820 24.06 -36.94 -1.90
C ALA A 820 23.79 -38.44 -2.18
N PRO A 821 23.92 -39.31 -1.16
CA PRO A 821 23.80 -40.77 -1.36
C PRO A 821 22.35 -41.27 -1.54
N ARG A 822 21.31 -40.51 -1.11
CA ARG A 822 19.88 -40.86 -1.26
C ARG A 822 18.94 -39.64 -1.35
N GLY A 823 17.74 -39.87 -1.90
CA GLY A 823 16.68 -38.90 -2.16
C GLY A 823 16.39 -37.97 -1.00
N THR A 824 16.52 -36.67 -1.25
CA THR A 824 16.53 -35.65 -0.19
C THR A 824 15.27 -34.82 -0.19
N ILE A 825 14.56 -34.76 -1.33
CA ILE A 825 13.32 -33.99 -1.48
C ILE A 825 12.32 -34.78 -2.34
N LYS A 826 11.08 -34.93 -1.85
CA LYS A 826 9.94 -35.40 -2.62
C LYS A 826 9.03 -34.22 -2.94
N ILE A 827 8.56 -34.17 -4.16
CA ILE A 827 7.75 -33.09 -4.72
C ILE A 827 6.46 -33.73 -5.19
N ARG A 828 5.33 -33.23 -4.69
CA ARG A 828 4.01 -33.63 -5.15
C ARG A 828 3.58 -32.68 -6.26
N LEU A 829 3.25 -33.24 -7.41
CA LEU A 829 2.75 -32.50 -8.57
C LEU A 829 1.22 -32.64 -8.63
N PRO A 830 0.46 -31.58 -8.92
CA PRO A 830 -0.95 -31.68 -9.26
C PRO A 830 -1.15 -32.59 -10.47
N LYS A 831 -2.31 -33.23 -10.53
CA LYS A 831 -2.73 -34.03 -11.69
C LYS A 831 -2.96 -33.18 -12.91
#